data_AF-A0A6I7NE97-F1
#
_entry.id   AF-A0A6I7NE97-F1
#
_cell.length_a   1.000
_cell.length_b   1.000
_cell.length_c   1.000
_cell.angle_alpha   90.00
_cell.angle_beta   90.00
_cell.angle_gamma   90.00
#
_symmetry.space_group_name_H-M   'P 1'
#
loop_
_entity.id
_entity.type
_entity.pdbx_description
1 polymer ?
#
loop_
_entity_poly.entity_id
_entity_poly.type
_entity_poly.pdbx_seq_one_letter_code
_entity_poly.pdbx_strand_id
1 'polypeptide(L)'
;MRKVIMSFVLLLATFVFAACTIEALPREQNLLRDLIADFEIPAVALENITLPDSYEDVAISWSSDMPDVLSESGVVVRPFYQEGDVTVTLTATFTLGDVSLEKSFPVYVQALSEGLSDWLLFVEAFHSYAFPYTEVDSHLELPESIAGQPVQWTSNRQATVTNAGEVTQPLYFSGSTSVRMTLVAERQVEGENKVVWREFSLTVLPLDLEASLSIIPERLETFLDDHFMMTGTEIDYDIPLPTSFQGFPITWETSNIAALSPGGYVGLPLAGDGPEVVTLSAVASYDDGEEILEVARLVYEITVLPRDAKLVTETVSLPFTSIADEYIVEEGELAVYYMNNGSVPYVDIADFIALIEGAIVSQELEIIVEDGVVTVRYTYVASEEEDVDENGIEDEEGLLGAEENGEEEPEVTIYELIADFNENTVFVNRYGFFSAIAEATQTDFGQDLFVIDYIFNPSEGVTFDLGAYRMELVQHEDKFLMQFHLANLFFTGSMFDVYYNGDALIGVDTYQISALETIETLNETTKRGTVPYDMLDATYHFLNFTFDHFFGLKIASEIETYYEFFEARRSGFMSSGASTHYNAVFRSAIDLDDLHTDLRHPGYFMDFRNFDGRLFWEYLAPRTTRFFQAFQLELPGHCNAPRVRYFNNDTIALVRISGFNVDTPDQFRDDLTAAQNRGVETVIVDVSCNTGGIIGTMLQTLGYMTDEPLPYHSVNAGDGATTTAYYGTNNEAFDFDWYLLTSPVTYSAANLFASMVRELGIAPIVGEQSSGGASSITTNFLPSGAIVIMSSPNVLADANYESIEFGIPVDISVPAVQFGQFSNVLAAIAEYEASLPVNALPDNVLDALDYVYDPAYEYGHVVLENNTFTGTYSLEDLDAGRPMNDIARYLGALYRHDGSTVENIAYEGVVYAWNEDGTLVGSNWEDAEGNTLVSVIVAAWLAEEGPIVLTLHDGLHTLDLTFELVVLLDTLQSQVQSALDYAYDPAYTYGEVVLEDNTFTGHYTLEDIDAGLPMNDIARYLGALYRQEGSTVHHIEYDGIVYAWNEDGTLVGSNWEDAEGNTLVSVIVAAWLAEEGPIVLTLHDGLHTLDLTFVISVVLPD
;
A
#
# COMPACT_ATOMS: atom_id res chain seq x y z
N MET A 1 6.22 81.18 36.82
CA MET A 1 5.98 82.61 36.46
C MET A 1 7.02 83.43 37.20
N ARG A 2 7.70 84.46 36.72
CA ARG A 2 7.82 85.21 35.45
C ARG A 2 9.08 86.10 35.68
N LYS A 3 10.09 86.06 34.80
CA LYS A 3 10.50 87.14 33.85
C LYS A 3 10.97 88.48 34.48
N VAL A 4 12.25 88.89 34.32
CA VAL A 4 12.83 89.82 33.28
C VAL A 4 13.07 91.24 33.86
N ILE A 5 14.32 91.71 34.05
CA ILE A 5 15.24 92.55 33.21
C ILE A 5 14.78 94.00 32.89
N MET A 6 15.63 95.01 33.21
CA MET A 6 16.03 96.27 32.48
C MET A 6 16.49 97.33 33.52
N SER A 7 17.69 97.96 33.55
CA SER A 7 18.59 98.67 32.59
C SER A 7 18.63 100.21 32.79
N PHE A 8 19.85 100.79 32.85
CA PHE A 8 20.30 102.14 32.39
C PHE A 8 19.95 103.40 33.25
N VAL A 9 20.73 104.52 33.41
CA VAL A 9 22.06 105.00 32.96
C VAL A 9 22.43 106.39 33.57
N LEU A 10 23.75 106.71 33.69
CA LEU A 10 24.49 108.01 33.50
C LEU A 10 24.45 109.29 34.42
N LEU A 11 25.66 109.71 34.84
CA LEU A 11 26.43 110.96 34.50
C LEU A 11 26.46 112.27 35.39
N LEU A 12 27.71 112.71 35.73
CA LEU A 12 28.35 114.06 35.82
C LEU A 12 27.66 115.23 36.62
N ALA A 13 28.28 116.28 37.21
CA ALA A 13 29.65 116.80 37.46
C ALA A 13 29.60 118.13 38.28
N THR A 14 30.72 118.47 38.95
CA THR A 14 31.27 119.83 39.35
C THR A 14 30.60 120.71 40.43
N PHE A 15 31.32 121.10 41.50
CA PHE A 15 31.97 122.43 41.75
C PHE A 15 32.56 122.53 43.18
N VAL A 16 33.28 123.62 43.48
CA VAL A 16 34.45 123.73 44.37
C VAL A 16 34.30 124.84 45.45
N PHE A 17 34.98 124.64 46.60
CA PHE A 17 35.48 125.54 47.68
C PHE A 17 34.56 126.22 48.74
N ALA A 18 34.95 125.93 50.00
CA ALA A 18 35.25 126.84 51.14
C ALA A 18 34.24 127.05 52.30
N ALA A 19 34.69 126.55 53.46
CA ALA A 19 34.62 127.09 54.83
C ALA A 19 33.37 126.92 55.72
N CYS A 20 33.59 126.12 56.79
CA CYS A 20 33.13 126.26 58.18
C CYS A 20 31.64 126.09 58.51
N THR A 21 31.29 124.96 59.14
CA THR A 21 30.65 124.89 60.47
C THR A 21 30.48 123.42 60.92
N ILE A 22 30.55 123.19 62.22
CA ILE A 22 30.23 121.92 62.90
C ILE A 22 28.71 121.71 62.84
N GLU A 23 28.26 120.63 62.18
CA GLU A 23 26.91 120.08 62.27
C GLU A 23 27.00 118.56 62.51
N ALA A 24 26.16 118.06 63.41
CA ALA A 24 26.12 116.66 63.84
C ALA A 24 25.56 115.74 62.73
N LEU A 25 26.11 114.52 62.59
CA LEU A 25 25.60 113.50 61.67
C LEU A 25 24.16 113.06 62.04
N PRO A 26 23.24 112.92 61.07
CA PRO A 26 21.83 112.61 61.32
C PRO A 26 21.61 111.19 61.87
N ARG A 27 20.61 111.07 62.76
CA ARG A 27 20.33 109.90 63.63
C ARG A 27 20.23 108.55 62.90
N GLU A 28 19.73 108.52 61.67
CA GLU A 28 19.44 107.30 60.91
C GLU A 28 20.70 106.59 60.38
N GLN A 29 21.75 107.34 60.03
CA GLN A 29 23.00 106.77 59.52
C GLN A 29 23.82 106.10 60.64
N ASN A 30 23.78 106.66 61.85
CA ASN A 30 24.34 106.00 63.04
C ASN A 30 23.50 104.77 63.43
N LEU A 31 22.18 104.82 63.28
CA LEU A 31 21.29 103.69 63.58
C LEU A 31 21.55 102.51 62.64
N LEU A 32 21.68 102.76 61.33
CA LEU A 32 22.00 101.74 60.34
C LEU A 32 23.42 101.18 60.56
N ARG A 33 24.40 102.04 60.89
CA ARG A 33 25.78 101.63 61.19
C ARG A 33 25.85 100.74 62.44
N ASP A 34 25.11 101.07 63.49
CA ASP A 34 25.05 100.27 64.72
C ASP A 34 24.29 98.95 64.49
N LEU A 35 23.24 98.94 63.65
CA LEU A 35 22.44 97.75 63.33
C LEU A 35 23.21 96.71 62.50
N ILE A 36 23.96 97.14 61.47
CA ILE A 36 24.69 96.24 60.58
C ILE A 36 26.09 95.89 61.12
N ALA A 37 26.50 96.48 62.25
CA ALA A 37 27.82 96.25 62.85
C ALA A 37 28.07 94.75 63.08
N ASP A 38 27.05 94.03 63.53
CA ASP A 38 27.10 92.61 63.89
C ASP A 38 26.64 91.67 62.76
N PHE A 39 26.25 92.19 61.58
CA PHE A 39 25.88 91.35 60.44
C PHE A 39 27.11 90.67 59.85
N GLU A 40 27.09 89.34 59.75
CA GLU A 40 28.17 88.53 59.21
C GLU A 40 27.62 87.47 58.25
N ILE A 41 28.44 87.09 57.27
CA ILE A 41 28.25 85.91 56.42
C ILE A 41 29.42 84.94 56.64
N PRO A 42 29.30 83.67 56.24
CA PRO A 42 30.42 82.73 56.31
C PRO A 42 31.68 83.30 55.65
N ALA A 43 32.74 83.43 56.44
CA ALA A 43 34.03 83.94 55.96
C ALA A 43 34.81 82.91 55.12
N VAL A 44 34.40 81.63 55.15
CA VAL A 44 34.99 80.53 54.37
C VAL A 44 33.87 79.81 53.63
N ALA A 45 34.07 79.58 52.34
CA ALA A 45 33.12 78.91 51.47
C ALA A 45 33.71 77.58 50.97
N LEU A 46 33.08 76.48 51.40
CA LEU A 46 33.33 75.12 50.93
C LEU A 46 32.15 74.57 50.11
N GLU A 47 31.01 75.26 50.16
CA GLU A 47 29.75 74.99 49.50
C GLU A 47 29.01 76.32 49.27
N ASN A 48 27.87 76.30 48.57
CA ASN A 48 27.10 77.51 48.29
C ASN A 48 26.69 78.23 49.59
N ILE A 49 26.86 79.56 49.60
CA ILE A 49 26.48 80.41 50.73
C ILE A 49 25.04 80.89 50.54
N THR A 50 24.23 80.88 51.60
CA THR A 50 22.91 81.51 51.54
C THR A 50 23.04 82.99 51.86
N LEU A 51 22.76 83.84 50.86
CA LEU A 51 22.82 85.30 51.01
C LEU A 51 21.40 85.86 51.26
N PRO A 52 21.13 86.52 52.40
CA PRO A 52 19.82 87.07 52.69
C PRO A 52 19.55 88.35 51.88
N ASP A 53 18.29 88.57 51.51
CA ASP A 53 17.81 89.79 50.84
C ASP A 53 17.36 90.88 51.83
N SER A 54 17.39 90.59 53.13
CA SER A 54 17.08 91.54 54.21
C SER A 54 17.69 91.13 55.56
N TYR A 55 17.84 92.09 56.49
CA TYR A 55 18.26 91.87 57.88
C TYR A 55 17.61 92.91 58.81
N GLU A 56 16.89 92.46 59.85
CA GLU A 56 16.20 93.32 60.83
C GLU A 56 15.42 94.48 60.15
N ASP A 57 14.57 94.13 59.17
CA ASP A 57 13.75 95.02 58.32
C ASP A 57 14.50 95.95 57.36
N VAL A 58 15.82 95.76 57.17
CA VAL A 58 16.65 96.48 56.20
C VAL A 58 16.86 95.63 54.95
N ALA A 59 16.61 96.16 53.75
CA ALA A 59 16.84 95.43 52.51
C ALA A 59 18.33 95.31 52.18
N ILE A 60 18.76 94.16 51.67
CA ILE A 60 20.14 93.86 51.27
C ILE A 60 20.19 93.50 49.79
N SER A 61 21.11 94.14 49.06
CA SER A 61 21.52 93.68 47.73
C SER A 61 22.99 93.32 47.71
N TRP A 62 23.35 92.28 46.95
CA TRP A 62 24.69 91.73 46.90
C TRP A 62 25.38 92.00 45.56
N SER A 63 26.70 92.15 45.62
CA SER A 63 27.59 92.18 44.46
C SER A 63 28.87 91.41 44.76
N SER A 64 29.44 90.74 43.76
CA SER A 64 30.68 89.97 43.86
C SER A 64 31.75 90.59 42.96
N ASP A 65 33.00 90.63 43.41
CA ASP A 65 34.13 91.01 42.57
C ASP A 65 34.63 89.84 41.68
N MET A 66 34.22 88.61 41.96
CA MET A 66 34.52 87.39 41.18
C MET A 66 33.27 86.49 41.05
N PRO A 67 32.28 86.88 40.23
CA PRO A 67 30.99 86.17 40.15
C PRO A 67 31.09 84.74 39.61
N ASP A 68 32.16 84.39 38.89
CA ASP A 68 32.41 83.03 38.38
C ASP A 68 32.89 82.05 39.47
N VAL A 69 33.42 82.56 40.59
CA VAL A 69 33.92 81.76 41.74
C VAL A 69 32.91 81.78 42.89
N LEU A 70 32.30 82.94 43.18
CA LEU A 70 31.18 83.08 44.11
C LEU A 70 30.20 84.12 43.57
N SER A 71 29.03 83.67 43.11
CA SER A 71 28.03 84.53 42.49
C SER A 71 27.31 85.43 43.50
N GLU A 72 26.59 86.45 43.02
CA GLU A 72 25.75 87.32 43.86
C GLU A 72 24.55 86.61 44.48
N SER A 73 24.24 85.39 44.02
CA SER A 73 23.24 84.50 44.61
C SER A 73 23.85 83.49 45.58
N GLY A 74 25.16 83.54 45.81
CA GLY A 74 25.87 82.68 46.74
C GLY A 74 26.29 81.32 46.18
N VAL A 75 26.27 81.12 44.86
CA VAL A 75 26.74 79.87 44.24
C VAL A 75 28.27 79.88 44.20
N VAL A 76 28.90 78.85 44.75
CA VAL A 76 30.35 78.72 44.89
C VAL A 76 30.88 77.69 43.89
N VAL A 77 31.80 78.11 43.03
CA VAL A 77 32.63 77.25 42.21
C VAL A 77 34.03 77.26 42.79
N ARG A 78 34.43 76.16 43.41
CA ARG A 78 35.74 76.07 44.06
C ARG A 78 36.85 75.95 42.99
N PRO A 79 37.92 76.74 43.08
CA PRO A 79 39.07 76.62 42.18
C PRO A 79 39.77 75.27 42.38
N PHE A 80 40.55 74.83 41.39
CA PHE A 80 41.36 73.63 41.55
C PHE A 80 42.50 73.86 42.55
N TYR A 81 42.98 72.81 43.21
CA TYR A 81 44.04 72.88 44.22
C TYR A 81 45.28 73.69 43.78
N GLN A 82 45.66 73.58 42.50
CA GLN A 82 46.83 74.29 41.94
C GLN A 82 46.59 75.78 41.69
N GLU A 83 45.34 76.20 41.55
CA GLU A 83 44.95 77.61 41.42
C GLU A 83 44.94 78.31 42.79
N GLY A 84 44.90 77.51 43.87
CA GLY A 84 44.93 77.98 45.26
C GLY A 84 43.59 78.57 45.70
N ASP A 85 43.48 78.80 47.01
CA ASP A 85 42.29 79.42 47.58
C ASP A 85 42.12 80.85 47.05
N VAL A 86 40.89 81.24 46.75
CA VAL A 86 40.56 82.56 46.20
C VAL A 86 39.75 83.33 47.22
N THR A 87 40.14 84.57 47.48
CA THR A 87 39.32 85.49 48.28
C THR A 87 38.42 86.30 47.36
N VAL A 88 37.11 86.10 47.49
CA VAL A 88 36.07 86.85 46.78
C VAL A 88 35.46 87.87 47.74
N THR A 89 35.39 89.14 47.35
CA THR A 89 34.77 90.19 48.16
C THR A 89 33.30 90.31 47.78
N LEU A 90 32.41 89.83 48.66
CA LEU A 90 30.98 90.12 48.56
C LEU A 90 30.67 91.45 49.23
N THR A 91 30.08 92.38 48.49
CA THR A 91 29.63 93.66 49.06
C THR A 91 28.11 93.63 49.22
N ALA A 92 27.66 93.70 50.47
CA ALA A 92 26.26 93.87 50.82
C ALA A 92 25.94 95.36 50.94
N THR A 93 24.95 95.82 50.21
CA THR A 93 24.41 97.17 50.32
C THR A 93 23.12 97.10 51.14
N PHE A 94 23.18 97.61 52.36
CA PHE A 94 22.05 97.71 53.29
C PHE A 94 21.30 99.02 53.06
N THR A 95 19.98 98.95 52.88
CA THR A 95 19.16 100.13 52.58
C THR A 95 18.02 100.28 53.59
N LEU A 96 18.02 101.39 54.34
CA LEU A 96 16.96 101.76 55.29
C LEU A 96 16.47 103.17 54.94
N GLY A 97 15.29 103.25 54.30
CA GLY A 97 14.79 104.52 53.76
C GLY A 97 15.68 105.04 52.63
N ASP A 98 16.11 106.30 52.73
CA ASP A 98 17.00 106.94 51.74
C ASP A 98 18.49 106.77 52.08
N VAL A 99 18.82 106.07 53.17
CA VAL A 99 20.20 105.86 53.63
C VAL A 99 20.66 104.45 53.28
N SER A 100 21.81 104.36 52.61
CA SER A 100 22.49 103.09 52.34
C SER A 100 23.87 103.05 52.97
N LEU A 101 24.25 101.85 53.44
CA LEU A 101 25.59 101.56 53.90
C LEU A 101 26.05 100.26 53.25
N GLU A 102 27.28 100.26 52.77
CA GLU A 102 27.92 99.08 52.22
C GLU A 102 28.80 98.44 53.28
N LYS A 103 28.73 97.12 53.36
CA LYS A 103 29.66 96.30 54.14
C LYS A 103 30.22 95.23 53.21
N SER A 104 31.54 95.21 53.09
CA SER A 104 32.26 94.23 52.29
C SER A 104 32.69 93.07 53.17
N PHE A 105 32.47 91.86 52.67
CA PHE A 105 32.80 90.60 53.29
C PHE A 105 33.81 89.88 52.41
N PRO A 106 35.08 89.78 52.83
CA PRO A 106 36.01 88.88 52.17
C PRO A 106 35.61 87.45 52.49
N VAL A 107 35.16 86.71 51.49
CA VAL A 107 34.84 85.29 51.57
C VAL A 107 36.00 84.50 50.97
N TYR A 108 36.57 83.63 51.78
CA TYR A 108 37.65 82.74 51.39
C TYR A 108 37.06 81.47 50.77
N VAL A 109 37.02 81.40 49.44
CA VAL A 109 36.61 80.20 48.72
C VAL A 109 37.79 79.26 48.67
N GLN A 110 37.71 78.18 49.43
CA GLN A 110 38.80 77.19 49.46
C GLN A 110 38.81 76.41 48.16
N ALA A 111 39.99 76.26 47.58
CA ALA A 111 40.21 75.37 46.47
C ALA A 111 39.76 73.95 46.84
N LEU A 112 39.36 73.17 45.84
CA LEU A 112 39.19 71.74 45.99
C LEU A 112 40.48 71.15 46.60
N SER A 113 40.32 70.10 47.40
CA SER A 113 41.51 69.36 47.85
C SER A 113 42.26 68.80 46.64
N GLU A 114 43.54 68.49 46.83
CA GLU A 114 44.36 67.84 45.81
C GLU A 114 43.68 66.56 45.29
N GLY A 115 43.13 65.73 46.20
CA GLY A 115 42.42 64.51 45.84
C GLY A 115 41.16 64.72 45.00
N LEU A 116 40.33 65.71 45.33
CA LEU A 116 39.13 66.06 44.56
C LEU A 116 39.48 66.72 43.21
N SER A 117 40.48 67.58 43.18
CA SER A 117 40.97 68.23 41.97
C SER A 117 41.50 67.21 40.96
N ASP A 118 42.35 66.29 41.42
CA ASP A 118 42.89 65.19 40.62
C ASP A 118 41.78 64.28 40.10
N TRP A 119 40.74 64.03 40.92
CA TRP A 119 39.59 63.22 40.51
C TRP A 119 38.77 63.92 39.42
N LEU A 120 38.48 65.22 39.53
CA LEU A 120 37.73 65.95 38.50
C LEU A 120 38.50 66.01 37.17
N LEU A 121 39.82 66.28 37.20
CA LEU A 121 40.66 66.26 36.01
C LEU A 121 40.74 64.86 35.38
N PHE A 122 40.79 63.81 36.21
CA PHE A 122 40.69 62.43 35.74
C PHE A 122 39.34 62.15 35.09
N VAL A 123 38.21 62.58 35.70
CA VAL A 123 36.87 62.38 35.15
C VAL A 123 36.71 63.08 33.79
N GLU A 124 37.28 64.28 33.61
CA GLU A 124 37.33 64.94 32.30
C GLU A 124 38.14 64.14 31.27
N ALA A 125 39.33 63.65 31.64
CA ALA A 125 40.15 62.78 30.79
C ALA A 125 39.44 61.46 30.45
N PHE A 126 38.74 60.86 31.43
CA PHE A 126 37.96 59.64 31.30
C PHE A 126 36.76 59.81 30.35
N HIS A 127 36.02 60.91 30.46
CA HIS A 127 34.95 61.23 29.51
C HIS A 127 35.45 61.64 28.13
N SER A 128 36.71 62.06 28.01
CA SER A 128 37.35 62.38 26.74
C SER A 128 38.02 61.18 26.06
N TYR A 129 38.10 60.02 26.73
CA TYR A 129 38.65 58.82 26.12
C TYR A 129 37.88 58.43 24.85
N ALA A 130 38.60 58.33 23.74
CA ALA A 130 38.04 57.92 22.45
C ALA A 130 38.20 56.41 22.31
N PHE A 131 37.08 55.70 22.21
CA PHE A 131 37.07 54.27 21.91
C PHE A 131 37.12 54.08 20.39
N PRO A 132 38.21 53.56 19.83
CA PRO A 132 38.44 53.57 18.38
C PRO A 132 37.73 52.42 17.64
N TYR A 133 37.02 51.55 18.34
CA TYR A 133 36.45 50.32 17.80
C TYR A 133 34.96 50.49 17.50
N THR A 134 34.57 50.31 16.23
CA THR A 134 33.17 50.26 15.78
C THR A 134 32.81 48.92 15.17
N GLU A 135 33.68 48.40 14.30
CA GLU A 135 33.62 47.04 13.73
C GLU A 135 35.00 46.40 13.91
N VAL A 136 35.06 45.15 14.38
CA VAL A 136 36.32 44.47 14.69
C VAL A 136 36.32 43.01 14.24
N ASP A 137 37.48 42.54 13.83
CA ASP A 137 37.82 41.16 13.46
C ASP A 137 39.08 40.67 14.21
N SER A 138 39.60 41.48 15.13
CA SER A 138 40.86 41.28 15.83
C SER A 138 40.76 41.72 17.29
N HIS A 139 41.74 41.31 18.11
CA HIS A 139 41.74 41.57 19.56
C HIS A 139 41.83 43.08 19.86
N LEU A 140 41.12 43.52 20.90
CA LEU A 140 41.09 44.91 21.34
C LEU A 140 42.31 45.23 22.21
N GLU A 141 42.89 46.41 22.01
CA GLU A 141 43.91 46.95 22.89
C GLU A 141 43.24 47.87 23.93
N LEU A 142 42.86 47.28 25.06
CA LEU A 142 42.16 47.98 26.13
C LEU A 142 43.17 48.61 27.12
N PRO A 143 43.08 49.91 27.42
CA PRO A 143 43.99 50.53 28.38
C PRO A 143 43.72 50.06 29.80
N GLU A 144 44.77 49.72 30.55
CA GLU A 144 44.71 49.42 31.99
C GLU A 144 44.67 50.70 32.85
N SER A 145 44.98 51.87 32.27
CA SER A 145 44.89 53.16 32.95
C SER A 145 44.55 54.31 32.01
N ILE A 146 43.88 55.35 32.54
CA ILE A 146 43.62 56.61 31.86
C ILE A 146 44.19 57.74 32.72
N ALA A 147 44.97 58.63 32.11
CA ALA A 147 45.68 59.71 32.82
C ALA A 147 46.47 59.22 34.06
N GLY A 148 47.02 57.99 34.01
CA GLY A 148 47.78 57.37 35.09
C GLY A 148 46.96 56.75 36.22
N GLN A 149 45.62 56.77 36.15
CA GLN A 149 44.72 56.10 37.11
C GLN A 149 44.23 54.76 36.55
N PRO A 150 44.19 53.69 37.36
CA PRO A 150 43.77 52.37 36.92
C PRO A 150 42.29 52.37 36.50
N VAL A 151 41.98 51.61 35.45
CA VAL A 151 40.62 51.40 34.95
C VAL A 151 40.35 49.92 34.74
N GLN A 152 39.08 49.54 34.69
CA GLN A 152 38.63 48.16 34.47
C GLN A 152 37.64 48.11 33.32
N TRP A 153 37.65 47.00 32.61
CA TRP A 153 36.73 46.72 31.51
C TRP A 153 35.83 45.55 31.84
N THR A 154 34.57 45.68 31.44
CA THR A 154 33.59 44.59 31.53
C THR A 154 32.85 44.44 30.21
N SER A 155 32.78 43.23 29.68
CA SER A 155 32.02 42.89 28.48
C SER A 155 30.66 42.32 28.85
N ASN A 156 29.61 42.68 28.11
CA ASN A 156 28.31 42.03 28.23
C ASN A 156 28.23 40.67 27.50
N ARG A 157 29.25 40.32 26.71
CA ARG A 157 29.35 39.07 25.94
C ARG A 157 30.77 38.50 26.04
N GLN A 158 31.11 37.95 27.21
CA GLN A 158 32.43 37.39 27.52
C GLN A 158 32.90 36.31 26.52
N ALA A 159 31.97 35.54 25.94
CA ALA A 159 32.29 34.52 24.93
C ALA A 159 32.72 35.10 23.57
N THR A 160 32.36 36.35 23.27
CA THR A 160 32.72 37.03 22.01
C THR A 160 33.88 38.00 22.23
N VAL A 161 33.83 38.78 23.31
CA VAL A 161 34.92 39.70 23.70
C VAL A 161 35.12 39.59 25.20
N THR A 162 36.30 39.19 25.64
CA THR A 162 36.62 39.07 27.07
C THR A 162 36.85 40.45 27.70
N ASN A 163 36.89 40.52 29.03
CA ASN A 163 37.27 41.76 29.74
C ASN A 163 38.69 42.25 29.41
N ALA A 164 39.57 41.36 28.94
CA ALA A 164 40.92 41.71 28.49
C ALA A 164 40.97 42.21 27.04
N GLY A 165 39.86 42.13 26.31
CA GLY A 165 39.78 42.52 24.90
C GLY A 165 40.10 41.39 23.93
N GLU A 166 40.16 40.12 24.38
CA GLU A 166 40.34 39.00 23.45
C GLU A 166 39.05 38.78 22.66
N VAL A 167 39.17 38.71 21.33
CA VAL A 167 38.01 38.65 20.42
C VAL A 167 37.93 37.26 19.78
N THR A 168 36.79 36.60 19.97
CA THR A 168 36.41 35.38 19.26
C THR A 168 35.37 35.73 18.21
N GLN A 169 35.75 35.66 16.93
CA GLN A 169 34.82 35.94 15.83
C GLN A 169 33.72 34.87 15.75
N PRO A 170 32.45 35.27 15.51
CA PRO A 170 31.37 34.33 15.23
C PRO A 170 31.57 33.65 13.87
N LEU A 171 30.89 32.52 13.65
CA LEU A 171 30.87 31.87 12.34
C LEU A 171 30.13 32.75 11.31
N TYR A 172 30.47 32.58 10.02
CA TYR A 172 29.81 33.19 8.88
C TYR A 172 28.27 33.17 8.99
N PHE A 173 27.73 32.02 9.38
CA PHE A 173 26.29 31.74 9.49
C PHE A 173 25.57 32.46 10.64
N SER A 174 26.30 32.84 11.69
CA SER A 174 25.75 33.61 12.82
C SER A 174 25.60 35.10 12.51
N GLY A 175 26.29 35.60 11.49
CA GLY A 175 26.38 37.02 11.19
C GLY A 175 27.13 37.83 12.26
N SER A 176 27.10 39.15 12.12
CA SER A 176 27.84 40.05 13.01
C SER A 176 27.21 40.15 14.40
N THR A 177 28.06 40.22 15.43
CA THR A 177 27.64 40.24 16.84
C THR A 177 27.91 41.59 17.48
N SER A 178 26.87 42.29 17.94
CA SER A 178 27.04 43.53 18.71
C SER A 178 27.46 43.25 20.16
N VAL A 179 28.51 43.91 20.64
CA VAL A 179 29.05 43.77 22.00
C VAL A 179 29.12 45.14 22.66
N ARG A 180 28.81 45.18 23.96
CA ARG A 180 28.93 46.36 24.80
C ARG A 180 30.08 46.17 25.79
N MET A 181 31.02 47.11 25.74
CA MET A 181 32.16 47.19 26.65
C MET A 181 31.94 48.35 27.63
N THR A 182 31.98 48.08 28.92
CA THR A 182 31.86 49.07 29.99
C THR A 182 33.22 49.31 30.62
N LEU A 183 33.71 50.53 30.49
CA LEU A 183 34.90 51.04 31.15
C LEU A 183 34.50 51.63 32.50
N VAL A 184 35.17 51.22 33.57
CA VAL A 184 34.90 51.65 34.96
C VAL A 184 36.19 52.12 35.61
N ALA A 185 36.13 53.18 36.40
CA ALA A 185 37.22 53.59 37.27
C ALA A 185 36.68 53.89 38.67
N GLU A 186 37.37 53.36 39.67
CA GLU A 186 37.04 53.56 41.08
C GLU A 186 38.25 54.10 41.84
N ARG A 187 38.02 55.11 42.68
CA ARG A 187 39.06 55.69 43.53
C ARG A 187 38.49 56.13 44.87
N GLN A 188 39.21 55.81 45.94
CA GLN A 188 38.99 56.42 47.25
C GLN A 188 39.47 57.87 47.22
N VAL A 189 38.55 58.81 47.37
CA VAL A 189 38.83 60.25 47.46
C VAL A 189 38.22 60.73 48.76
N GLU A 190 39.07 61.16 49.69
CA GLU A 190 38.67 61.69 51.01
C GLU A 190 37.81 60.74 51.86
N GLY A 191 38.01 59.42 51.72
CA GLY A 191 37.27 58.41 52.49
C GLY A 191 35.90 58.04 51.90
N GLU A 192 35.52 58.63 50.75
CA GLU A 192 34.40 58.19 49.94
C GLU A 192 34.88 57.41 48.71
N ASN A 193 34.17 56.33 48.34
CA ASN A 193 34.41 55.66 47.06
C ASN A 193 33.77 56.48 45.94
N LYS A 194 34.58 57.02 45.02
CA LYS A 194 34.08 57.65 43.81
C LYS A 194 34.20 56.65 42.66
N VAL A 195 33.14 56.54 41.87
CA VAL A 195 33.04 55.64 40.71
C VAL A 195 32.60 56.46 39.49
N VAL A 196 33.26 56.27 38.36
CA VAL A 196 32.85 56.78 37.05
C VAL A 196 32.89 55.64 36.05
N TRP A 197 31.92 55.60 35.13
CA TRP A 197 31.84 54.56 34.11
C TRP A 197 31.36 55.11 32.77
N ARG A 198 31.68 54.39 31.69
CA ARG A 198 31.21 54.65 30.32
C ARG A 198 30.99 53.35 29.58
N GLU A 199 29.96 53.33 28.73
CA GLU A 199 29.67 52.21 27.84
C GLU A 199 30.06 52.55 26.40
N PHE A 200 30.58 51.56 25.69
CA PHE A 200 30.89 51.59 24.28
C PHE A 200 30.26 50.39 23.59
N SER A 201 29.74 50.59 22.37
CA SER A 201 29.19 49.51 21.55
C SER A 201 30.08 49.30 20.33
N LEU A 202 30.37 48.04 20.03
CA LEU A 202 31.12 47.61 18.85
C LEU A 202 30.42 46.41 18.21
N THR A 203 30.74 46.14 16.95
CA THR A 203 30.25 44.98 16.21
C THR A 203 31.42 44.07 15.88
N VAL A 204 31.38 42.81 16.29
CA VAL A 204 32.36 41.80 15.90
C VAL A 204 31.91 41.18 14.58
N LEU A 205 32.77 41.26 13.56
CA LEU A 205 32.51 40.69 12.24
C LEU A 205 32.70 39.17 12.26
N PRO A 206 31.85 38.40 11.55
CA PRO A 206 32.02 36.96 11.46
C PRO A 206 33.26 36.59 10.65
N LEU A 207 33.70 35.35 10.81
CA LEU A 207 34.63 34.71 9.89
C LEU A 207 34.03 34.68 8.47
N ASP A 208 34.88 34.64 7.46
CA ASP A 208 34.43 34.27 6.11
C ASP A 208 34.01 32.79 6.07
N LEU A 209 33.40 32.38 4.95
CA LEU A 209 32.85 31.03 4.81
C LEU A 209 33.95 29.97 4.96
N GLU A 210 35.08 30.11 4.26
CA GLU A 210 36.17 29.13 4.28
C GLU A 210 36.79 28.98 5.67
N ALA A 211 37.06 30.10 6.35
CA ALA A 211 37.54 30.11 7.72
C ALA A 211 36.51 29.52 8.70
N SER A 212 35.21 29.75 8.48
CA SER A 212 34.15 29.14 9.29
C SER A 212 34.11 27.64 9.13
N LEU A 213 34.11 27.13 7.90
CA LEU A 213 34.09 25.68 7.61
C LEU A 213 35.30 24.98 8.23
N SER A 214 36.49 25.58 8.15
CA SER A 214 37.71 24.97 8.72
C SER A 214 37.73 24.88 10.25
N ILE A 215 37.03 25.77 10.97
CA ILE A 215 37.04 25.81 12.45
C ILE A 215 35.80 25.14 13.08
N ILE A 216 34.77 24.84 12.28
CA ILE A 216 33.55 24.17 12.74
C ILE A 216 33.84 22.87 13.48
N PRO A 217 34.68 21.93 12.99
CA PRO A 217 34.91 20.66 13.68
C PRO A 217 35.35 20.84 15.14
N GLU A 218 36.38 21.67 15.37
CA GLU A 218 36.95 21.93 16.71
C GLU A 218 35.96 22.66 17.64
N ARG A 219 35.29 23.69 17.12
CA ARG A 219 34.34 24.48 17.91
C ARG A 219 33.06 23.73 18.23
N LEU A 220 32.60 22.88 17.32
CA LEU A 220 31.43 22.04 17.51
C LEU A 220 31.72 20.96 18.55
N GLU A 221 32.86 20.28 18.47
CA GLU A 221 33.27 19.27 19.45
C GLU A 221 33.33 19.87 20.85
N THR A 222 34.02 21.01 21.00
CA THR A 222 34.08 21.74 22.28
C THR A 222 32.69 22.11 22.80
N PHE A 223 31.80 22.58 21.93
CA PHE A 223 30.44 22.95 22.31
C PHE A 223 29.63 21.75 22.80
N LEU A 224 29.69 20.63 22.07
CA LEU A 224 28.95 19.42 22.40
C LEU A 224 29.44 18.82 23.72
N ASP A 225 30.75 18.74 23.93
CA ASP A 225 31.32 18.26 25.19
C ASP A 225 30.98 19.16 26.38
N ASP A 226 31.12 20.48 26.24
CA ASP A 226 30.88 21.43 27.34
C ASP A 226 29.40 21.53 27.76
N HIS A 227 28.45 21.32 26.83
CA HIS A 227 27.02 21.57 27.07
C HIS A 227 26.18 20.30 27.22
N PHE A 228 26.57 19.20 26.58
CA PHE A 228 25.81 17.96 26.55
C PHE A 228 26.55 16.79 27.18
N MET A 229 27.82 16.98 27.59
CA MET A 229 28.63 15.97 28.27
C MET A 229 28.63 14.66 27.47
N MET A 230 28.96 14.70 26.19
CA MET A 230 28.75 13.56 25.27
C MET A 230 29.79 12.45 25.43
N THR A 231 30.97 12.74 25.98
CA THR A 231 32.09 11.79 26.04
C THR A 231 32.05 10.89 27.28
N GLY A 232 31.93 9.58 27.08
CA GLY A 232 32.07 8.56 28.14
C GLY A 232 30.90 8.52 29.12
N THR A 233 29.71 8.84 28.61
CA THR A 233 28.53 9.13 29.43
C THR A 233 27.63 7.92 29.53
N GLU A 234 27.27 7.60 30.78
CA GLU A 234 26.20 6.66 31.11
C GLU A 234 24.91 7.45 31.30
N ILE A 235 23.84 7.08 30.57
CA ILE A 235 22.55 7.77 30.60
C ILE A 235 21.39 6.82 30.86
N ASP A 236 20.40 7.32 31.57
CA ASP A 236 19.06 6.73 31.74
C ASP A 236 17.94 7.76 31.47
N TYR A 237 18.27 8.85 30.77
CA TYR A 237 17.40 9.99 30.50
C TYR A 237 17.61 10.57 29.09
N ASP A 238 16.55 11.17 28.54
CA ASP A 238 16.57 11.82 27.22
C ASP A 238 17.61 12.96 27.15
N ILE A 239 18.35 13.04 26.04
CA ILE A 239 19.34 14.09 25.78
C ILE A 239 18.72 15.14 24.84
N PRO A 240 18.68 16.44 25.18
CA PRO A 240 18.15 17.47 24.31
C PRO A 240 19.16 17.83 23.18
N LEU A 241 19.25 16.99 22.16
CA LEU A 241 20.25 17.14 21.10
C LEU A 241 20.01 18.41 20.25
N PRO A 242 21.05 19.25 20.01
CA PRO A 242 20.91 20.47 19.23
C PRO A 242 20.80 20.18 17.73
N THR A 243 19.92 20.88 17.03
CA THR A 243 19.78 20.81 15.56
C THR A 243 20.63 21.85 14.82
N SER A 244 21.30 22.75 15.56
CA SER A 244 22.23 23.72 14.99
C SER A 244 23.26 24.21 16.01
N PHE A 245 24.43 24.60 15.52
CA PHE A 245 25.48 25.26 16.28
C PHE A 245 25.84 26.59 15.62
N GLN A 246 25.59 27.71 16.33
CA GLN A 246 25.88 29.05 15.81
C GLN A 246 25.29 29.31 14.40
N GLY A 247 24.06 28.82 14.16
CA GLY A 247 23.38 28.93 12.88
C GLY A 247 23.83 27.92 11.81
N PHE A 248 24.83 27.09 12.11
CA PHE A 248 25.24 25.97 11.26
C PHE A 248 24.39 24.73 11.57
N PRO A 249 23.79 24.05 10.59
CA PRO A 249 22.92 22.91 10.83
C PRO A 249 23.69 21.67 11.33
N ILE A 250 23.06 20.88 12.19
CA ILE A 250 23.57 19.61 12.70
C ILE A 250 22.46 18.57 12.56
N THR A 251 22.82 17.40 12.03
CA THR A 251 22.00 16.19 12.08
C THR A 251 22.65 15.15 12.97
N TRP A 252 21.85 14.20 13.47
CA TRP A 252 22.32 13.14 14.35
C TRP A 252 22.06 11.79 13.71
N GLU A 253 23.02 10.89 13.85
CA GLU A 253 22.93 9.49 13.41
C GLU A 253 23.27 8.59 14.59
N THR A 254 22.62 7.44 14.71
CA THR A 254 22.78 6.51 15.83
C THR A 254 23.02 5.10 15.30
N SER A 255 23.82 4.29 16.01
CA SER A 255 23.97 2.87 15.67
C SER A 255 22.80 2.01 16.14
N ASN A 256 21.99 2.50 17.08
CA ASN A 256 20.77 1.84 17.51
C ASN A 256 19.72 2.88 17.92
N ILE A 257 18.75 3.08 17.02
CA ILE A 257 17.66 4.03 17.19
C ILE A 257 16.66 3.64 18.29
N ALA A 258 16.53 2.34 18.59
CA ALA A 258 15.69 1.87 19.68
C ALA A 258 16.31 2.15 21.07
N ALA A 259 17.64 2.28 21.16
CA ALA A 259 18.37 2.62 22.37
C ALA A 259 18.50 4.12 22.59
N LEU A 260 18.92 4.84 21.55
CA LEU A 260 19.10 6.29 21.57
C LEU A 260 18.78 6.84 20.19
N SER A 261 17.68 7.57 20.06
CA SER A 261 17.22 8.10 18.79
C SER A 261 18.01 9.35 18.36
N PRO A 262 18.00 9.72 17.06
CA PRO A 262 18.56 10.99 16.58
C PRO A 262 17.95 12.24 17.23
N GLY A 263 16.70 12.17 17.69
CA GLY A 263 16.06 13.22 18.49
C GLY A 263 16.51 13.25 19.96
N GLY A 264 17.33 12.29 20.39
CA GLY A 264 17.86 12.16 21.74
C GLY A 264 16.94 11.45 22.73
N TYR A 265 15.93 10.72 22.24
CA TYR A 265 15.06 9.91 23.09
C TYR A 265 15.76 8.60 23.47
N VAL A 266 15.73 8.26 24.75
CA VAL A 266 16.37 7.06 25.28
C VAL A 266 15.35 5.95 25.51
N GLY A 267 15.53 4.82 24.81
CA GLY A 267 14.78 3.59 25.06
C GLY A 267 15.63 2.63 25.88
N LEU A 268 15.34 2.55 27.18
CA LEU A 268 16.17 1.79 28.13
C LEU A 268 16.17 0.28 27.81
N PRO A 269 17.35 -0.36 27.68
CA PRO A 269 17.47 -1.81 27.57
C PRO A 269 16.82 -2.55 28.74
N LEU A 270 16.55 -3.84 28.57
CA LEU A 270 15.98 -4.65 29.63
C LEU A 270 16.99 -4.83 30.78
N ALA A 271 16.48 -5.10 31.98
CA ALA A 271 17.32 -5.32 33.15
C ALA A 271 18.30 -6.49 32.97
N GLY A 272 17.90 -7.51 32.19
CA GLY A 272 18.72 -8.69 31.87
C GLY A 272 19.82 -8.43 30.84
N ASP A 273 19.63 -7.47 29.94
CA ASP A 273 20.55 -7.20 28.82
C ASP A 273 21.81 -6.46 29.28
N GLY A 274 21.74 -5.77 30.41
CA GLY A 274 22.81 -4.92 30.91
C GLY A 274 22.93 -3.59 30.14
N PRO A 275 23.97 -2.79 30.40
CA PRO A 275 24.19 -1.52 29.70
C PRO A 275 24.49 -1.75 28.22
N GLU A 276 23.82 -0.98 27.35
CA GLU A 276 23.98 -1.02 25.90
C GLU A 276 24.88 0.13 25.44
N VAL A 277 25.89 -0.15 24.61
CA VAL A 277 26.78 0.89 24.05
C VAL A 277 26.33 1.26 22.65
N VAL A 278 26.03 2.53 22.45
CA VAL A 278 25.53 3.11 21.20
C VAL A 278 26.52 4.15 20.69
N THR A 279 26.80 4.17 19.39
CA THR A 279 27.53 5.27 18.77
C THR A 279 26.56 6.33 18.30
N LEU A 280 26.68 7.55 18.81
CA LEU A 280 25.91 8.72 18.40
C LEU A 280 26.83 9.69 17.64
N SER A 281 26.51 9.97 16.39
CA SER A 281 27.30 10.83 15.51
C SER A 281 26.60 12.17 15.27
N ALA A 282 27.25 13.27 15.62
CA ALA A 282 26.86 14.61 15.18
C ALA A 282 27.47 14.88 13.81
N VAL A 283 26.62 15.09 12.81
CA VAL A 283 27.01 15.35 11.42
C VAL A 283 26.70 16.79 11.09
N ALA A 284 27.74 17.56 10.78
CA ALA A 284 27.65 18.96 10.44
C ALA A 284 27.88 19.11 8.94
N SER A 285 26.84 19.48 8.20
CA SER A 285 26.87 19.51 6.73
C SER A 285 26.52 20.88 6.16
N TYR A 286 27.13 21.24 5.02
CA TYR A 286 26.89 22.48 4.30
C TYR A 286 26.46 22.19 2.87
N ASP A 287 25.27 22.65 2.48
CA ASP A 287 24.78 22.60 1.10
C ASP A 287 25.18 23.89 0.37
N ASP A 288 26.01 23.76 -0.67
CA ASP A 288 26.46 24.89 -1.50
C ASP A 288 25.57 25.17 -2.72
N GLY A 289 24.52 24.36 -2.90
CA GLY A 289 23.57 24.39 -4.01
C GLY A 289 23.89 23.42 -5.16
N GLU A 290 25.06 22.77 -5.16
CA GLU A 290 25.40 21.67 -6.06
C GLU A 290 25.52 20.34 -5.31
N GLU A 291 26.15 20.33 -4.14
CA GLU A 291 26.36 19.14 -3.31
C GLU A 291 26.23 19.44 -1.80
N ILE A 292 25.90 18.41 -1.02
CA ILE A 292 25.95 18.46 0.45
C ILE A 292 27.35 18.04 0.89
N LEU A 293 28.11 18.98 1.42
CA LEU A 293 29.45 18.76 1.94
C LEU A 293 29.41 18.45 3.45
N GLU A 294 29.85 17.26 3.85
CA GLU A 294 30.10 16.95 5.26
C GLU A 294 31.35 17.74 5.74
N VAL A 295 31.14 18.68 6.67
CA VAL A 295 32.18 19.54 7.24
C VAL A 295 32.83 18.87 8.44
N ALA A 296 32.03 18.21 9.26
CA ALA A 296 32.49 17.49 10.44
C ALA A 296 31.58 16.30 10.74
N ARG A 297 32.18 15.21 11.23
CA ARG A 297 31.50 14.08 11.85
C ARG A 297 32.17 13.78 13.19
N LEU A 298 31.43 13.98 14.26
CA LEU A 298 31.89 13.76 15.62
C LEU A 298 31.14 12.56 16.18
N VAL A 299 31.88 11.50 16.51
CA VAL A 299 31.31 10.22 16.97
C VAL A 299 31.53 10.09 18.47
N TYR A 300 30.45 9.84 19.19
CA TYR A 300 30.45 9.65 20.64
C TYR A 300 30.00 8.23 20.97
N GLU A 301 30.71 7.56 21.88
CA GLU A 301 30.25 6.31 22.49
C GLU A 301 29.44 6.65 23.74
N ILE A 302 28.15 6.32 23.71
CA ILE A 302 27.18 6.55 24.78
C ILE A 302 26.78 5.20 25.37
N THR A 303 26.80 5.08 26.69
CA THR A 303 26.32 3.88 27.38
C THR A 303 24.93 4.13 27.91
N VAL A 304 23.92 3.45 27.35
CA VAL A 304 22.54 3.50 27.85
C VAL A 304 22.40 2.47 28.96
N LEU A 305 22.05 2.94 30.15
CA LEU A 305 21.86 2.08 31.32
C LEU A 305 20.54 1.29 31.18
N PRO A 306 20.51 0.03 31.66
CA PRO A 306 19.30 -0.77 31.61
C PRO A 306 18.27 -0.25 32.61
N ARG A 307 16.99 -0.51 32.34
CA ARG A 307 15.92 -0.22 33.29
C ARG A 307 15.97 -1.14 34.51
N ASP A 308 15.27 -0.74 35.57
CA ASP A 308 15.03 -1.62 36.73
C ASP A 308 14.24 -2.87 36.31
N ALA A 309 14.58 -4.02 36.91
CA ALA A 309 13.85 -5.27 36.68
C ALA A 309 12.34 -5.11 36.92
N LYS A 310 11.52 -5.73 36.08
CA LYS A 310 10.07 -5.68 36.26
C LYS A 310 9.65 -6.48 37.48
N LEU A 311 9.00 -5.80 38.42
CA LEU A 311 8.42 -6.40 39.62
C LEU A 311 6.93 -6.13 39.63
N VAL A 312 6.12 -7.18 39.81
CA VAL A 312 4.67 -7.04 40.01
C VAL A 312 4.43 -6.21 41.27
N THR A 313 3.81 -5.05 41.10
CA THR A 313 3.46 -4.13 42.19
C THR A 313 1.98 -4.11 42.50
N GLU A 314 1.15 -4.43 41.51
CA GLU A 314 -0.30 -4.42 41.62
C GLU A 314 -0.90 -5.51 40.72
N THR A 315 -1.94 -6.17 41.21
CA THR A 315 -2.77 -7.11 40.44
C THR A 315 -4.22 -6.69 40.59
N VAL A 316 -4.91 -6.51 39.48
CA VAL A 316 -6.32 -6.09 39.43
C VAL A 316 -7.09 -7.13 38.63
N SER A 317 -8.24 -7.57 39.14
CA SER A 317 -9.18 -8.37 38.37
C SER A 317 -10.11 -7.41 37.63
N LEU A 318 -10.09 -7.46 36.30
CA LEU A 318 -10.92 -6.62 35.43
C LEU A 318 -12.06 -7.44 34.83
N PRO A 319 -13.27 -6.86 34.73
CA PRO A 319 -14.37 -7.52 34.05
C PRO A 319 -14.10 -7.60 32.54
N PHE A 320 -14.53 -8.71 31.94
CA PHE A 320 -14.52 -8.95 30.51
C PHE A 320 -15.94 -9.13 29.98
N THR A 321 -16.26 -8.41 28.91
CA THR A 321 -17.53 -8.52 28.18
C THR A 321 -17.26 -8.59 26.68
N SER A 322 -17.88 -9.53 25.97
CA SER A 322 -17.82 -9.57 24.51
C SER A 322 -19.02 -8.84 23.90
N ILE A 323 -18.76 -7.98 22.91
CA ILE A 323 -19.76 -7.35 22.05
C ILE A 323 -19.70 -7.86 20.61
N ALA A 324 -18.82 -8.83 20.33
CA ALA A 324 -18.66 -9.42 19.00
C ALA A 324 -19.95 -10.10 18.52
N ASP A 325 -20.27 -9.94 17.23
CA ASP A 325 -21.43 -10.56 16.59
C ASP A 325 -21.06 -11.89 15.91
N GLU A 326 -19.83 -12.00 15.38
CA GLU A 326 -19.38 -13.19 14.62
C GLU A 326 -18.86 -14.32 15.51
N TYR A 327 -18.53 -14.03 16.78
CA TYR A 327 -17.96 -14.99 17.73
C TYR A 327 -18.77 -15.04 19.02
N ILE A 328 -18.96 -16.23 19.58
CA ILE A 328 -19.69 -16.44 20.83
C ILE A 328 -18.66 -16.63 21.95
N VAL A 329 -18.37 -15.57 22.68
CA VAL A 329 -17.41 -15.58 23.80
C VAL A 329 -18.13 -15.22 25.09
N GLU A 330 -17.96 -16.05 26.13
CA GLU A 330 -18.62 -15.87 27.43
C GLU A 330 -18.04 -14.69 28.22
N GLU A 331 -18.90 -14.02 29.00
CA GLU A 331 -18.45 -12.96 29.92
C GLU A 331 -17.59 -13.54 31.06
N GLY A 332 -16.62 -12.76 31.55
CA GLY A 332 -15.67 -13.25 32.54
C GLY A 332 -14.94 -12.16 33.30
N GLU A 333 -13.85 -12.55 33.96
CA GLU A 333 -12.91 -11.65 34.60
C GLU A 333 -11.48 -12.15 34.36
N LEU A 334 -10.53 -11.25 34.14
CA LEU A 334 -9.12 -11.59 33.97
C LEU A 334 -8.25 -10.86 34.98
N ALA A 335 -7.27 -11.57 35.55
CA ALA A 335 -6.25 -10.95 36.38
C ALA A 335 -5.22 -10.21 35.52
N VAL A 336 -5.11 -8.90 35.70
CA VAL A 336 -4.16 -8.02 35.04
C VAL A 336 -3.10 -7.56 36.04
N TYR A 337 -1.84 -7.66 35.64
CA TYR A 337 -0.67 -7.38 36.46
C TYR A 337 0.01 -6.09 36.00
N TYR A 338 0.40 -5.25 36.94
CA TYR A 338 1.14 -4.02 36.68
C TYR A 338 2.51 -4.06 37.34
N MET A 339 3.50 -3.57 36.59
CA MET A 339 4.92 -3.69 36.95
C MET A 339 5.45 -2.33 37.41
N ASN A 340 6.23 -2.29 38.49
CA ASN A 340 6.96 -1.10 38.95
C ASN A 340 6.08 0.17 39.16
N ASN A 341 4.82 0.01 39.59
CA ASN A 341 3.78 1.04 39.67
C ASN A 341 3.46 1.73 38.31
N GLY A 342 3.71 1.03 37.21
CA GLY A 342 3.38 1.44 35.86
C GLY A 342 1.91 1.22 35.50
N SER A 343 1.58 1.57 34.26
CA SER A 343 0.25 1.55 33.66
C SER A 343 0.08 0.51 32.54
N VAL A 344 1.18 -0.06 32.03
CA VAL A 344 1.14 -1.10 30.99
C VAL A 344 0.67 -2.43 31.57
N PRO A 345 -0.44 -3.01 31.07
CA PRO A 345 -1.00 -4.25 31.60
C PRO A 345 -0.27 -5.50 31.11
N TYR A 346 -0.12 -6.46 32.00
CA TYR A 346 0.39 -7.81 31.74
C TYR A 346 -0.65 -8.86 32.09
N VAL A 347 -0.66 -9.98 31.37
CA VAL A 347 -1.60 -11.11 31.57
C VAL A 347 -0.86 -12.43 31.48
N ASP A 348 -1.36 -13.43 32.18
CA ASP A 348 -0.88 -14.81 32.05
C ASP A 348 -1.35 -15.40 30.72
N ILE A 349 -0.45 -16.05 29.97
CA ILE A 349 -0.76 -16.58 28.63
C ILE A 349 -1.94 -17.57 28.68
N ALA A 350 -1.90 -18.52 29.62
CA ALA A 350 -2.94 -19.54 29.75
C ALA A 350 -4.30 -18.95 30.17
N ASP A 351 -4.30 -18.03 31.13
CA ASP A 351 -5.53 -17.34 31.56
C ASP A 351 -6.13 -16.47 30.43
N PHE A 352 -5.30 -15.83 29.60
CA PHE A 352 -5.78 -15.05 28.45
C PHE A 352 -6.40 -15.93 27.37
N ILE A 353 -5.75 -17.04 26.98
CA ILE A 353 -6.31 -18.01 26.00
C ILE A 353 -7.64 -18.57 26.50
N ALA A 354 -7.75 -18.89 27.79
CA ALA A 354 -8.99 -19.38 28.38
C ALA A 354 -10.11 -18.31 28.43
N LEU A 355 -9.77 -17.02 28.51
CA LEU A 355 -10.76 -15.93 28.53
C LEU A 355 -11.53 -15.83 27.21
N ILE A 356 -10.86 -16.10 26.10
CA ILE A 356 -11.37 -15.91 24.74
C ILE A 356 -11.85 -17.22 24.10
N GLU A 357 -12.17 -18.23 24.93
CA GLU A 357 -12.83 -19.45 24.48
C GLU A 357 -14.09 -19.12 23.67
N GLY A 358 -14.19 -19.66 22.47
CA GLY A 358 -15.27 -19.40 21.50
C GLY A 358 -14.94 -18.36 20.43
N ALA A 359 -13.84 -17.61 20.55
CA ALA A 359 -13.23 -16.87 19.44
C ALA A 359 -12.06 -17.63 18.79
N ILE A 360 -11.49 -18.58 19.52
CA ILE A 360 -10.40 -19.44 19.08
C ILE A 360 -10.67 -20.89 19.48
N VAL A 361 -10.06 -21.84 18.77
CA VAL A 361 -10.16 -23.30 19.00
C VAL A 361 -9.39 -23.72 20.27
N SER A 362 -9.59 -22.99 21.37
CA SER A 362 -8.83 -23.09 22.62
C SER A 362 -8.80 -24.50 23.23
N GLN A 363 -9.85 -25.30 23.01
CA GLN A 363 -9.93 -26.69 23.49
C GLN A 363 -9.02 -27.64 22.71
N GLU A 364 -8.62 -27.26 21.49
CA GLU A 364 -7.70 -28.00 20.62
C GLU A 364 -6.25 -27.53 20.76
N LEU A 365 -6.00 -26.46 21.53
CA LEU A 365 -4.67 -25.95 21.80
C LEU A 365 -3.99 -26.72 22.94
N GLU A 366 -2.81 -27.25 22.67
CA GLU A 366 -1.92 -27.78 23.70
C GLU A 366 -1.02 -26.68 24.24
N ILE A 367 -1.14 -26.38 25.54
CA ILE A 367 -0.23 -25.47 26.25
C ILE A 367 0.76 -26.28 27.07
N ILE A 368 2.03 -26.26 26.67
CA ILE A 368 3.12 -27.00 27.30
C ILE A 368 4.07 -26.01 27.96
N VAL A 369 4.43 -26.26 29.23
CA VAL A 369 5.33 -25.41 30.01
C VAL A 369 6.50 -26.23 30.52
N GLU A 370 7.70 -25.96 30.00
CA GLU A 370 8.93 -26.68 30.36
C GLU A 370 10.10 -25.70 30.50
N ASP A 371 10.82 -25.75 31.63
CA ASP A 371 12.06 -25.00 31.88
C ASP A 371 12.04 -23.49 31.51
N GLY A 372 10.90 -22.82 31.74
CA GLY A 372 10.74 -21.38 31.45
C GLY A 372 10.29 -21.08 30.01
N VAL A 373 9.94 -22.11 29.25
CA VAL A 373 9.42 -22.01 27.88
C VAL A 373 7.94 -22.38 27.89
N VAL A 374 7.12 -21.56 27.24
CA VAL A 374 5.68 -21.82 27.02
C VAL A 374 5.46 -22.07 25.54
N THR A 375 5.03 -23.28 25.20
CA THR A 375 4.66 -23.67 23.83
C THR A 375 3.14 -23.77 23.73
N VAL A 376 2.56 -23.05 22.78
CA VAL A 376 1.16 -23.17 22.37
C VAL A 376 1.13 -23.85 21.01
N ARG A 377 0.55 -25.05 20.94
CA ARG A 377 0.52 -25.88 19.74
C ARG A 377 -0.90 -26.19 19.32
N TYR A 378 -1.16 -26.04 18.02
CA TYR A 378 -2.35 -26.51 17.35
C TYR A 378 -1.96 -27.56 16.31
N THR A 379 -2.64 -28.71 16.31
CA THR A 379 -2.39 -29.82 15.38
C THR A 379 -3.61 -30.01 14.52
N TYR A 380 -3.51 -29.59 13.26
CA TYR A 380 -4.55 -29.80 12.26
C TYR A 380 -4.31 -31.12 11.54
N VAL A 381 -5.32 -31.98 11.48
CA VAL A 381 -5.31 -33.23 10.73
C VAL A 381 -6.31 -33.08 9.60
N ALA A 382 -5.82 -33.08 8.35
CA ALA A 382 -6.72 -33.10 7.20
C ALA A 382 -7.45 -34.46 7.20
N SER A 383 -8.75 -34.45 7.49
CA SER A 383 -9.58 -35.63 7.28
C SER A 383 -9.72 -35.85 5.78
N GLU A 384 -9.48 -37.07 5.29
CA GLU A 384 -10.08 -37.50 4.03
C GLU A 384 -11.59 -37.26 4.14
N GLU A 385 -12.19 -36.75 3.08
CA GLU A 385 -13.60 -36.40 2.99
C GLU A 385 -14.47 -37.42 3.75
N GLU A 386 -15.42 -36.92 4.55
CA GLU A 386 -16.52 -37.75 5.01
C GLU A 386 -17.21 -38.33 3.77
N ASP A 387 -16.88 -39.58 3.43
CA ASP A 387 -17.67 -40.43 2.54
C ASP A 387 -19.00 -40.68 3.26
N VAL A 388 -19.89 -39.68 3.22
CA VAL A 388 -21.26 -39.83 3.69
C VAL A 388 -21.94 -40.79 2.72
N ASP A 389 -22.15 -42.03 3.16
CA ASP A 389 -22.91 -42.98 2.35
C ASP A 389 -24.33 -42.43 2.10
N GLU A 390 -24.97 -42.92 1.04
CA GLU A 390 -26.30 -42.48 0.55
C GLU A 390 -27.44 -42.59 1.62
N ASN A 391 -27.13 -43.03 2.85
CA ASN A 391 -28.06 -43.22 3.96
C ASN A 391 -27.73 -42.41 5.24
N GLY A 392 -26.65 -41.63 5.27
CA GLY A 392 -26.38 -40.67 6.34
C GLY A 392 -26.18 -41.28 7.72
N ILE A 393 -25.34 -42.32 7.83
CA ILE A 393 -24.90 -42.87 9.12
C ILE A 393 -23.40 -42.63 9.28
N GLU A 394 -23.04 -41.81 10.27
CA GLU A 394 -21.68 -41.61 10.76
C GLU A 394 -21.18 -42.91 11.44
N ASP A 395 -20.09 -43.50 10.95
CA ASP A 395 -19.42 -44.63 11.61
C ASP A 395 -18.35 -44.10 12.60
N GLU A 396 -18.72 -44.00 13.88
CA GLU A 396 -17.88 -43.49 14.99
C GLU A 396 -16.67 -44.38 15.40
N GLU A 397 -16.30 -45.43 14.66
CA GLU A 397 -15.25 -46.39 15.09
C GLU A 397 -14.14 -46.60 14.05
N GLY A 398 -13.30 -45.58 13.81
CA GLY A 398 -12.16 -45.66 12.89
C GLY A 398 -10.78 -45.25 13.42
N LEU A 399 -10.63 -44.76 14.66
CA LEU A 399 -9.41 -44.04 15.06
C LEU A 399 -8.26 -44.84 15.69
N LEU A 400 -8.31 -46.18 15.73
CA LEU A 400 -7.21 -46.99 16.29
C LEU A 400 -7.03 -48.33 15.55
N GLY A 401 -6.48 -48.31 14.33
CA GLY A 401 -6.20 -49.57 13.63
C GLY A 401 -5.54 -49.49 12.25
N ALA A 402 -4.58 -48.60 11.99
CA ALA A 402 -3.83 -48.61 10.74
C ALA A 402 -2.55 -49.47 10.83
N GLU A 403 -2.69 -50.79 10.71
CA GLU A 403 -1.63 -51.64 10.15
C GLU A 403 -2.29 -52.68 9.24
N GLU A 404 -1.77 -52.81 8.01
CA GLU A 404 -2.26 -53.64 6.89
C GLU A 404 -3.34 -52.98 6.01
N ASN A 405 -2.98 -51.95 5.21
CA ASN A 405 -3.51 -51.79 3.83
C ASN A 405 -2.91 -50.65 2.99
N GLY A 406 -1.77 -50.02 3.33
CA GLY A 406 -1.09 -49.13 2.38
C GLY A 406 -1.89 -47.88 1.98
N GLU A 407 -2.82 -47.44 2.82
CA GLU A 407 -3.40 -46.09 2.81
C GLU A 407 -2.31 -45.10 3.27
N GLU A 408 -2.24 -43.94 2.61
CA GLU A 408 -1.34 -42.85 2.99
C GLU A 408 -1.72 -42.33 4.39
N GLU A 409 -0.74 -42.04 5.24
CA GLU A 409 -1.05 -41.45 6.54
C GLU A 409 -1.66 -40.06 6.35
N PRO A 410 -2.67 -39.67 7.14
CA PRO A 410 -3.34 -38.37 6.98
C PRO A 410 -2.33 -37.23 7.10
N GLU A 411 -2.47 -36.20 6.25
CA GLU A 411 -1.58 -35.06 6.28
C GLU A 411 -1.80 -34.26 7.57
N VAL A 412 -0.77 -34.24 8.42
CA VAL A 412 -0.79 -33.50 9.70
C VAL A 412 -0.02 -32.20 9.55
N THR A 413 -0.69 -31.07 9.77
CA THR A 413 -0.07 -29.75 9.84
C THR A 413 -0.01 -29.26 11.28
N ILE A 414 1.19 -28.85 11.71
CA ILE A 414 1.42 -28.33 13.07
C ILE A 414 1.64 -26.82 13.00
N TYR A 415 0.87 -26.08 13.80
CA TYR A 415 1.08 -24.66 14.05
C TYR A 415 1.55 -24.49 15.50
N GLU A 416 2.63 -23.74 15.70
CA GLU A 416 3.27 -23.65 17.00
C GLU A 416 3.84 -22.25 17.24
N LEU A 417 3.53 -21.71 18.42
CA LEU A 417 4.14 -20.52 18.98
C LEU A 417 4.85 -20.87 20.28
N ILE A 418 6.12 -20.49 20.40
CA ILE A 418 6.99 -20.77 21.54
C ILE A 418 7.45 -19.45 22.15
N ALA A 419 7.02 -19.14 23.37
CA ALA A 419 7.52 -18.02 24.15
C ALA A 419 8.62 -18.50 25.11
N ASP A 420 9.87 -18.09 24.87
CA ASP A 420 11.01 -18.40 25.73
C ASP A 420 11.26 -17.25 26.71
N PHE A 421 10.94 -17.45 27.99
CA PHE A 421 11.11 -16.43 29.03
C PHE A 421 12.56 -16.28 29.51
N ASN A 422 13.45 -17.22 29.17
CA ASN A 422 14.87 -17.12 29.51
C ASN A 422 15.61 -16.25 28.49
N GLU A 423 15.30 -16.42 27.21
CA GLU A 423 15.91 -15.66 26.10
C GLU A 423 15.09 -14.41 25.74
N ASN A 424 13.89 -14.24 26.29
CA ASN A 424 12.96 -13.15 25.99
C ASN A 424 12.60 -13.06 24.48
N THR A 425 12.31 -14.22 23.89
CA THR A 425 11.94 -14.34 22.47
C THR A 425 10.61 -15.06 22.29
N VAL A 426 9.97 -14.82 21.15
CA VAL A 426 8.81 -15.59 20.71
C VAL A 426 9.09 -16.16 19.32
N PHE A 427 9.07 -17.47 19.17
CA PHE A 427 9.20 -18.15 17.89
C PHE A 427 7.82 -18.57 17.38
N VAL A 428 7.55 -18.37 16.10
CA VAL A 428 6.40 -18.94 15.41
C VAL A 428 6.89 -19.79 14.25
N ASN A 429 6.44 -21.04 14.16
CA ASN A 429 6.91 -21.93 13.12
C ASN A 429 6.38 -21.55 11.72
N ARG A 430 5.20 -20.93 11.66
CA ARG A 430 4.50 -20.45 10.46
C ARG A 430 3.58 -19.30 10.85
N TYR A 431 3.53 -18.21 10.07
CA TYR A 431 2.58 -17.12 10.34
C TYR A 431 1.12 -17.55 10.23
N GLY A 432 0.84 -18.64 9.50
CA GLY A 432 -0.49 -19.26 9.49
C GLY A 432 -1.01 -19.64 10.88
N PHE A 433 -0.18 -19.72 11.92
CA PHE A 433 -0.61 -19.90 13.31
C PHE A 433 -1.66 -18.84 13.72
N PHE A 434 -1.44 -17.57 13.39
CA PHE A 434 -2.32 -16.48 13.80
C PHE A 434 -3.73 -16.57 13.19
N SER A 435 -3.87 -17.20 12.03
CA SER A 435 -5.18 -17.45 11.41
C SER A 435 -5.75 -18.83 11.74
N ALA A 436 -4.90 -19.85 11.89
CA ALA A 436 -5.33 -21.24 12.06
C ALA A 436 -6.01 -21.52 13.41
N ILE A 437 -5.71 -20.72 14.44
CA ILE A 437 -6.32 -20.89 15.76
C ILE A 437 -7.68 -20.20 15.89
N ALA A 438 -8.13 -19.44 14.88
CA ALA A 438 -9.42 -18.76 14.91
C ALA A 438 -10.57 -19.76 14.82
N GLU A 439 -11.66 -19.51 15.55
CA GLU A 439 -12.92 -20.23 15.36
C GLU A 439 -13.61 -19.83 14.05
N ALA A 440 -14.53 -20.68 13.58
CA ALA A 440 -15.38 -20.32 12.46
C ALA A 440 -16.32 -19.16 12.82
N THR A 441 -16.47 -18.21 11.91
CA THR A 441 -17.45 -17.12 12.04
C THR A 441 -18.87 -17.65 11.95
N GLN A 442 -19.84 -16.95 12.56
CA GLN A 442 -21.26 -17.31 12.43
C GLN A 442 -21.78 -17.15 10.99
N THR A 443 -21.22 -16.22 10.22
CA THR A 443 -21.53 -16.05 8.80
C THR A 443 -20.59 -16.88 7.92
N ASP A 444 -21.15 -17.69 7.02
CA ASP A 444 -20.38 -18.40 5.98
C ASP A 444 -20.18 -17.49 4.75
N PHE A 445 -19.03 -16.83 4.69
CA PHE A 445 -18.64 -15.99 3.55
C PHE A 445 -18.10 -16.78 2.36
N GLY A 446 -17.87 -18.08 2.52
CA GLY A 446 -17.39 -19.01 1.49
C GLY A 446 -18.49 -19.85 0.87
N GLN A 447 -19.75 -19.64 1.27
CA GLN A 447 -20.90 -20.34 0.71
C GLN A 447 -20.83 -20.35 -0.83
N ASP A 448 -20.97 -21.53 -1.44
CA ASP A 448 -20.90 -21.76 -2.89
C ASP A 448 -19.51 -21.66 -3.55
N LEU A 449 -18.44 -21.56 -2.75
CA LEU A 449 -17.06 -21.77 -3.18
C LEU A 449 -16.56 -23.14 -2.74
N PHE A 450 -15.76 -23.77 -3.58
CA PHE A 450 -15.01 -24.98 -3.23
C PHE A 450 -13.57 -24.84 -3.71
N VAL A 451 -12.64 -25.41 -2.96
CA VAL A 451 -11.22 -25.44 -3.34
C VAL A 451 -11.02 -26.61 -4.30
N ILE A 452 -10.53 -26.33 -5.50
CA ILE A 452 -10.19 -27.32 -6.53
C ILE A 452 -8.79 -27.88 -6.27
N ASP A 453 -7.84 -27.00 -6.01
CA ASP A 453 -6.45 -27.34 -5.76
C ASP A 453 -5.79 -26.29 -4.86
N TYR A 454 -4.75 -26.70 -4.12
CA TYR A 454 -4.07 -25.89 -3.13
C TYR A 454 -2.58 -26.18 -3.11
N ILE A 455 -1.79 -25.15 -3.42
CA ILE A 455 -0.33 -25.20 -3.43
C ILE A 455 0.18 -24.28 -2.32
N PHE A 456 0.82 -24.87 -1.32
CA PHE A 456 1.47 -24.13 -0.24
C PHE A 456 2.97 -24.38 -0.23
N ASN A 457 3.75 -23.30 -0.34
CA ASN A 457 5.19 -23.36 -0.18
C ASN A 457 5.55 -22.78 1.19
N PRO A 458 5.89 -23.63 2.19
CA PRO A 458 6.26 -23.17 3.50
C PRO A 458 7.59 -22.41 3.46
N SER A 459 7.75 -21.50 4.41
CA SER A 459 9.03 -20.86 4.72
C SER A 459 9.58 -21.33 6.08
N GLU A 460 10.74 -20.79 6.46
CA GLU A 460 11.31 -21.03 7.79
C GLU A 460 10.53 -20.23 8.85
N GLY A 461 10.41 -20.81 10.05
CA GLY A 461 9.78 -20.12 11.17
C GLY A 461 10.55 -18.85 11.58
N VAL A 462 9.83 -17.93 12.20
CA VAL A 462 10.33 -16.58 12.54
C VAL A 462 10.48 -16.46 14.05
N THR A 463 11.63 -15.91 14.50
CA THR A 463 11.86 -15.55 15.90
C THR A 463 11.75 -14.05 16.09
N PHE A 464 10.86 -13.64 16.98
CA PHE A 464 10.70 -12.27 17.46
C PHE A 464 11.61 -12.04 18.66
N ASP A 465 12.63 -11.19 18.50
CA ASP A 465 13.42 -10.65 19.61
C ASP A 465 12.66 -9.50 20.27
N LEU A 466 12.01 -9.78 21.41
CA LEU A 466 11.22 -8.76 22.11
C LEU A 466 12.09 -7.69 22.77
N GLY A 467 13.35 -8.01 23.12
CA GLY A 467 14.31 -7.09 23.73
C GLY A 467 14.74 -5.97 22.80
N ALA A 468 14.87 -6.27 21.50
CA ALA A 468 15.09 -5.29 20.44
C ALA A 468 13.99 -4.20 20.40
N TYR A 469 12.79 -4.53 20.88
CA TYR A 469 11.65 -3.60 20.99
C TYR A 469 11.32 -3.23 22.44
N ARG A 470 12.25 -3.37 23.39
CA ARG A 470 12.07 -2.97 24.80
C ARG A 470 10.87 -3.66 25.49
N MET A 471 10.40 -4.76 24.92
CA MET A 471 9.33 -5.59 25.43
C MET A 471 9.93 -6.77 26.20
N GLU A 472 9.26 -7.17 27.29
CA GLU A 472 9.79 -8.16 28.22
C GLU A 472 8.70 -9.12 28.66
N LEU A 473 9.01 -10.41 28.62
CA LEU A 473 8.26 -11.51 29.23
C LEU A 473 8.66 -11.63 30.71
N VAL A 474 7.68 -11.84 31.59
CA VAL A 474 7.93 -11.85 33.05
C VAL A 474 7.36 -13.11 33.67
N GLN A 475 8.21 -13.94 34.27
CA GLN A 475 7.74 -15.05 35.10
C GLN A 475 7.46 -14.55 36.53
N HIS A 476 6.24 -14.79 37.02
CA HIS A 476 5.83 -14.40 38.37
C HIS A 476 5.13 -15.57 39.07
N GLU A 477 5.77 -16.12 40.10
CA GLU A 477 5.28 -17.33 40.78
C GLU A 477 5.13 -18.50 39.78
N ASP A 478 3.93 -19.03 39.59
CA ASP A 478 3.58 -20.05 38.60
C ASP A 478 3.00 -19.47 37.30
N LYS A 479 2.97 -18.14 37.16
CA LYS A 479 2.40 -17.41 36.03
C LYS A 479 3.47 -16.96 35.02
N PHE A 480 3.08 -17.01 33.75
CA PHE A 480 3.90 -16.66 32.59
C PHE A 480 3.31 -15.42 31.94
N LEU A 481 3.76 -14.26 32.42
CA LEU A 481 3.15 -12.97 32.11
C LEU A 481 3.73 -12.37 30.83
N MET A 482 2.84 -12.05 29.89
CA MET A 482 3.12 -11.32 28.66
C MET A 482 2.42 -9.96 28.70
N GLN A 483 2.95 -8.95 28.01
CA GLN A 483 2.21 -7.70 27.82
C GLN A 483 0.87 -8.00 27.16
N PHE A 484 -0.21 -7.42 27.67
CA PHE A 484 -1.57 -7.66 27.18
C PHE A 484 -1.68 -7.52 25.66
N HIS A 485 -1.08 -6.48 25.08
CA HIS A 485 -1.18 -6.20 23.64
C HIS A 485 -0.40 -7.21 22.79
N LEU A 486 0.65 -7.84 23.32
CA LEU A 486 1.31 -8.98 22.67
C LEU A 486 0.45 -10.24 22.76
N ALA A 487 -0.15 -10.51 23.92
CA ALA A 487 -1.05 -11.65 24.07
C ALA A 487 -2.26 -11.52 23.12
N ASN A 488 -2.79 -10.30 23.00
CA ASN A 488 -3.84 -9.97 22.05
C ASN A 488 -3.39 -10.25 20.61
N LEU A 489 -2.28 -9.64 20.18
CA LEU A 489 -1.74 -9.84 18.82
C LEU A 489 -1.47 -11.30 18.46
N PHE A 490 -1.00 -12.12 19.41
CA PHE A 490 -0.58 -13.49 19.13
C PHE A 490 -1.69 -14.54 19.26
N PHE A 491 -2.72 -14.30 20.08
CA PHE A 491 -3.64 -15.36 20.49
C PHE A 491 -5.11 -15.11 20.18
N THR A 492 -5.51 -13.95 19.63
CA THR A 492 -6.94 -13.69 19.34
C THR A 492 -7.42 -14.16 17.97
N GLY A 493 -6.57 -14.82 17.18
CA GLY A 493 -6.93 -15.27 15.85
C GLY A 493 -6.87 -14.12 14.83
N SER A 494 -7.67 -14.22 13.76
CA SER A 494 -7.60 -13.28 12.63
C SER A 494 -8.60 -12.11 12.69
N MET A 495 -9.78 -12.30 13.30
CA MET A 495 -10.89 -11.31 13.22
C MET A 495 -11.55 -10.98 14.56
N PHE A 496 -10.98 -11.44 15.67
CA PHE A 496 -11.41 -11.08 17.03
C PHE A 496 -10.25 -10.43 17.78
N ASP A 497 -10.57 -9.49 18.67
CA ASP A 497 -9.61 -8.77 19.50
C ASP A 497 -10.20 -8.46 20.89
N VAL A 498 -9.33 -8.29 21.88
CA VAL A 498 -9.70 -7.81 23.21
C VAL A 498 -9.15 -6.40 23.42
N TYR A 499 -10.04 -5.44 23.60
CA TYR A 499 -9.70 -4.05 23.92
C TYR A 499 -9.54 -3.85 25.42
N TYR A 500 -8.42 -3.27 25.85
CA TYR A 500 -8.22 -2.78 27.21
C TYR A 500 -8.41 -1.26 27.27
N ASN A 501 -9.33 -0.78 28.10
CA ASN A 501 -9.62 0.66 28.24
C ASN A 501 -9.20 1.26 29.60
N GLY A 502 -8.47 0.50 30.41
CA GLY A 502 -8.05 0.91 31.75
C GLY A 502 -8.97 0.51 32.90
N ASP A 503 -10.24 0.23 32.63
CA ASP A 503 -11.24 -0.14 33.64
C ASP A 503 -11.93 -1.49 33.35
N ALA A 504 -11.94 -1.93 32.10
CA ALA A 504 -12.51 -3.20 31.65
C ALA A 504 -11.76 -3.77 30.44
N LEU A 505 -12.06 -5.02 30.12
CA LEU A 505 -11.67 -5.73 28.91
C LEU A 505 -12.91 -5.95 28.03
N ILE A 506 -12.80 -5.69 26.73
CA ILE A 506 -13.95 -5.74 25.83
C ILE A 506 -13.59 -6.58 24.60
N GLY A 507 -14.23 -7.72 24.42
CA GLY A 507 -14.10 -8.54 23.20
C GLY A 507 -14.85 -7.90 22.05
N VAL A 508 -14.21 -7.75 20.89
CA VAL A 508 -14.76 -7.09 19.71
C VAL A 508 -14.29 -7.81 18.45
N ASP A 509 -15.15 -7.96 17.46
CA ASP A 509 -14.73 -8.42 16.13
C ASP A 509 -14.34 -7.24 15.23
N THR A 510 -13.46 -7.51 14.26
CA THR A 510 -12.90 -6.50 13.35
C THR A 510 -13.98 -5.78 12.52
N TYR A 511 -15.15 -6.38 12.28
CA TYR A 511 -16.20 -5.77 11.47
C TYR A 511 -16.93 -4.65 12.21
N GLN A 512 -16.96 -4.71 13.55
CA GLN A 512 -17.66 -3.74 14.39
C GLN A 512 -16.85 -2.49 14.74
N ILE A 513 -15.52 -2.49 14.58
CA ILE A 513 -14.64 -1.40 15.07
C ILE A 513 -14.88 -0.05 14.37
N SER A 514 -15.62 -0.05 13.25
CA SER A 514 -16.04 1.16 12.54
C SER A 514 -17.41 1.70 13.00
N ALA A 515 -18.16 0.94 13.80
CA ALA A 515 -19.47 1.34 14.30
C ALA A 515 -19.34 2.34 15.46
N LEU A 516 -20.18 3.38 15.42
CA LEU A 516 -20.16 4.45 16.43
C LEU A 516 -20.48 3.92 17.85
N GLU A 517 -21.41 2.97 17.97
CA GLU A 517 -21.81 2.38 19.26
C GLU A 517 -20.68 1.55 19.89
N THR A 518 -19.96 0.79 19.06
CA THR A 518 -18.75 0.07 19.45
C THR A 518 -17.69 1.04 19.96
N ILE A 519 -17.38 2.09 19.19
CA ILE A 519 -16.42 3.13 19.57
C ILE A 519 -16.82 3.81 20.89
N GLU A 520 -18.10 4.13 21.07
CA GLU A 520 -18.60 4.70 22.32
C GLU A 520 -18.29 3.77 23.50
N THR A 521 -18.62 2.48 23.37
CA THR A 521 -18.38 1.44 24.38
C THR A 521 -16.89 1.28 24.72
N LEU A 522 -16.02 1.20 23.71
CA LEU A 522 -14.56 1.11 23.93
C LEU A 522 -14.01 2.34 24.67
N ASN A 523 -14.59 3.52 24.44
CA ASN A 523 -14.17 4.76 25.07
C ASN A 523 -14.76 4.97 26.49
N GLU A 524 -15.70 4.13 26.97
CA GLU A 524 -16.30 4.23 28.30
C GLU A 524 -15.33 3.87 29.42
N THR A 525 -14.60 4.86 29.95
CA THR A 525 -13.61 4.66 31.01
C THR A 525 -13.41 5.90 31.87
N THR A 526 -12.83 5.69 33.06
CA THR A 526 -12.39 6.73 34.01
C THR A 526 -11.06 7.36 33.61
N LYS A 527 -10.30 6.78 32.68
CA LYS A 527 -9.01 7.34 32.22
C LYS A 527 -9.24 8.51 31.24
N ARG A 528 -8.71 9.70 31.52
CA ARG A 528 -8.81 10.89 30.63
C ARG A 528 -7.62 11.84 30.75
N GLY A 529 -7.27 12.48 29.63
CA GLY A 529 -6.37 13.63 29.55
C GLY A 529 -4.91 13.25 29.33
N THR A 530 -4.22 12.85 30.40
CA THR A 530 -2.78 12.60 30.38
C THR A 530 -2.49 11.12 30.16
N VAL A 531 -1.65 10.82 29.17
CA VAL A 531 -1.15 9.46 28.93
C VAL A 531 0.14 9.26 29.75
N PRO A 532 0.22 8.21 30.59
CA PRO A 532 1.43 7.84 31.33
C PRO A 532 2.63 7.56 30.41
N TYR A 533 3.84 7.96 30.84
CA TYR A 533 5.05 7.84 30.02
C TYR A 533 5.38 6.40 29.64
N ASP A 534 5.29 5.45 30.57
CA ASP A 534 5.58 4.03 30.32
C ASP A 534 4.64 3.41 29.27
N MET A 535 3.42 3.94 29.16
CA MET A 535 2.48 3.54 28.11
C MET A 535 2.74 4.22 26.78
N LEU A 536 3.22 5.47 26.76
CA LEU A 536 3.69 6.12 25.52
C LEU A 536 4.90 5.37 24.95
N ASP A 537 5.84 5.00 25.83
CA ASP A 537 7.03 4.24 25.49
C ASP A 537 6.68 2.86 24.94
N ALA A 538 5.85 2.09 25.67
CA ALA A 538 5.36 0.80 25.20
C ALA A 538 4.57 0.92 23.88
N THR A 539 3.76 1.97 23.73
CA THR A 539 3.01 2.22 22.47
C THR A 539 3.93 2.39 21.29
N TYR A 540 4.96 3.22 21.43
CA TYR A 540 5.87 3.46 20.33
C TYR A 540 6.65 2.20 19.97
N HIS A 541 7.21 1.50 20.96
CA HIS A 541 7.98 0.29 20.68
C HIS A 541 7.13 -0.84 20.10
N PHE A 542 5.90 -1.03 20.61
CA PHE A 542 4.94 -1.99 20.08
C PHE A 542 4.48 -1.65 18.65
N LEU A 543 4.29 -0.36 18.34
CA LEU A 543 3.97 0.09 16.98
C LEU A 543 5.12 -0.24 16.00
N ASN A 544 6.37 -0.02 16.41
CA ASN A 544 7.52 -0.39 15.58
C ASN A 544 7.61 -1.91 15.39
N PHE A 545 7.39 -2.69 16.44
CA PHE A 545 7.38 -4.16 16.37
C PHE A 545 6.32 -4.67 15.40
N THR A 546 5.08 -4.20 15.54
CA THR A 546 3.96 -4.63 14.69
C THR A 546 4.20 -4.23 13.24
N PHE A 547 4.72 -3.04 12.97
CA PHE A 547 5.06 -2.66 11.60
C PHE A 547 6.28 -3.39 11.04
N ASP A 548 7.27 -3.74 11.86
CA ASP A 548 8.44 -4.47 11.39
C ASP A 548 8.16 -5.94 11.06
N HIS A 549 7.15 -6.55 11.69
CA HIS A 549 6.89 -7.98 11.61
C HIS A 549 5.52 -8.36 11.03
N PHE A 550 4.55 -7.45 11.00
CA PHE A 550 3.17 -7.73 10.57
C PHE A 550 2.66 -6.78 9.48
N PHE A 551 3.44 -5.78 9.03
CA PHE A 551 3.01 -4.87 7.97
C PHE A 551 3.36 -5.41 6.58
N GLY A 552 2.33 -5.67 5.78
CA GLY A 552 2.46 -6.30 4.46
C GLY A 552 3.33 -5.51 3.47
N LEU A 553 3.42 -4.19 3.63
CA LEU A 553 4.12 -3.34 2.67
C LEU A 553 5.56 -3.03 3.06
N LYS A 554 6.09 -3.61 4.14
CA LYS A 554 7.47 -3.33 4.57
C LYS A 554 8.50 -3.55 3.45
N ILE A 555 8.41 -4.70 2.78
CA ILE A 555 9.30 -5.06 1.66
C ILE A 555 9.07 -4.12 0.47
N ALA A 556 7.81 -3.91 0.08
CA ALA A 556 7.44 -3.04 -1.05
C ALA A 556 7.80 -1.56 -0.82
N SER A 557 7.89 -1.12 0.45
CA SER A 557 8.28 0.25 0.83
C SER A 557 9.79 0.42 0.99
N GLU A 558 10.58 -0.66 0.84
CA GLU A 558 12.04 -0.67 1.06
C GLU A 558 12.43 -0.17 2.47
N ILE A 559 11.60 -0.44 3.48
CA ILE A 559 11.85 -0.03 4.88
C ILE A 559 12.52 -1.17 5.64
N GLU A 560 13.75 -0.93 6.13
CA GLU A 560 14.47 -1.90 6.98
C GLU A 560 13.85 -2.00 8.38
N THR A 561 13.62 -0.83 9.01
CA THR A 561 12.92 -0.73 10.30
C THR A 561 12.02 0.50 10.37
N TYR A 562 10.86 0.32 10.99
CA TYR A 562 9.91 1.41 11.21
C TYR A 562 10.34 2.40 12.30
N TYR A 563 11.38 2.10 13.07
CA TYR A 563 11.95 3.09 14.00
C TYR A 563 12.41 4.34 13.25
N GLU A 564 13.07 4.16 12.12
CA GLU A 564 13.53 5.26 11.28
C GLU A 564 12.35 6.03 10.68
N PHE A 565 11.34 5.32 10.20
CA PHE A 565 10.15 5.92 9.61
C PHE A 565 9.38 6.78 10.62
N PHE A 566 9.14 6.28 11.84
CA PHE A 566 8.37 6.99 12.86
C PHE A 566 9.17 8.03 13.66
N GLU A 567 10.50 8.12 13.48
CA GLU A 567 11.35 9.05 14.24
C GLU A 567 10.96 10.52 14.03
N ALA A 568 10.58 10.90 12.81
CA ALA A 568 10.12 12.26 12.50
C ALA A 568 8.93 12.71 13.38
N ARG A 569 8.20 11.77 13.97
CA ARG A 569 7.05 12.01 14.86
C ARG A 569 7.28 11.54 16.29
N ARG A 570 8.48 11.08 16.67
CA ARG A 570 8.83 10.58 18.02
C ARG A 570 8.39 11.54 19.12
N SER A 571 8.66 12.85 18.96
CA SER A 571 8.24 13.87 19.94
C SER A 571 6.71 13.96 20.15
N GLY A 572 5.94 13.71 19.10
CA GLY A 572 4.48 13.63 19.17
C GLY A 572 4.04 12.36 19.89
N PHE A 573 4.64 11.21 19.53
CA PHE A 573 4.39 9.94 20.23
C PHE A 573 4.70 10.03 21.72
N MET A 574 5.79 10.69 22.12
CA MET A 574 6.20 10.82 23.52
C MET A 574 5.51 11.97 24.27
N SER A 575 4.48 12.59 23.67
CA SER A 575 3.72 13.66 24.32
C SER A 575 2.71 13.11 25.32
N SER A 576 2.80 13.54 26.58
CA SER A 576 1.82 13.20 27.64
C SER A 576 0.42 13.77 27.40
N GLY A 577 0.27 14.74 26.50
CA GLY A 577 -1.04 15.25 26.09
C GLY A 577 -1.68 14.33 25.05
N ALA A 578 -2.79 13.67 25.40
CA ALA A 578 -3.49 12.73 24.52
C ALA A 578 -3.75 13.26 23.10
N SER A 579 -4.13 14.55 22.97
CA SER A 579 -4.34 15.18 21.66
C SER A 579 -3.10 15.20 20.79
N THR A 580 -1.93 15.52 21.34
CA THR A 580 -0.69 15.52 20.57
C THR A 580 -0.24 14.09 20.25
N HIS A 581 -0.37 13.16 21.19
CA HIS A 581 -0.03 11.75 20.98
C HIS A 581 -0.83 11.11 19.86
N TYR A 582 -2.17 11.11 19.94
CA TYR A 582 -3.00 10.44 18.94
C TYR A 582 -2.98 11.12 17.57
N ASN A 583 -2.74 12.44 17.52
CA ASN A 583 -2.46 13.10 16.24
C ASN A 583 -1.13 12.65 15.62
N ALA A 584 -0.12 12.31 16.42
CA ALA A 584 1.12 11.75 15.91
C ALA A 584 0.87 10.37 15.29
N VAL A 585 0.13 9.49 15.98
CA VAL A 585 -0.28 8.17 15.47
C VAL A 585 -1.04 8.32 14.13
N PHE A 586 -2.07 9.18 14.10
CA PHE A 586 -2.88 9.43 12.91
C PHE A 586 -2.04 9.91 11.73
N ARG A 587 -1.17 10.90 11.96
CA ARG A 587 -0.32 11.45 10.90
C ARG A 587 0.73 10.45 10.42
N SER A 588 1.22 9.59 11.30
CA SER A 588 2.12 8.50 10.90
C SER A 588 1.43 7.51 9.96
N ALA A 589 0.16 7.17 10.22
CA ALA A 589 -0.61 6.31 9.32
C ALA A 589 -0.78 6.94 7.92
N ILE A 590 -1.05 8.25 7.86
CA ILE A 590 -1.19 8.97 6.57
C ILE A 590 0.12 9.01 5.78
N ASP A 591 1.26 9.18 6.45
CA ASP A 591 2.56 9.29 5.79
C ASP A 591 2.98 8.01 5.07
N LEU A 592 2.42 6.85 5.43
CA LEU A 592 2.72 5.58 4.78
C LEU A 592 2.26 5.54 3.32
N ASP A 593 1.38 6.46 2.91
CA ASP A 593 0.73 6.47 1.60
C ASP A 593 0.05 5.14 1.25
N ASP A 594 -0.53 4.50 2.27
CA ASP A 594 -1.28 3.25 2.20
C ASP A 594 -2.76 3.51 2.54
N LEU A 595 -3.65 3.20 1.60
CA LEU A 595 -5.10 3.39 1.73
C LEU A 595 -5.76 2.35 2.67
N HIS A 596 -5.10 1.22 2.95
CA HIS A 596 -5.56 0.24 3.93
C HIS A 596 -5.18 0.64 5.37
N THR A 597 -4.23 1.57 5.54
CA THR A 597 -3.71 1.93 6.85
C THR A 597 -4.27 3.25 7.35
N ASP A 598 -5.01 3.20 8.47
CA ASP A 598 -5.56 4.40 9.10
C ASP A 598 -5.79 4.23 10.61
N LEU A 599 -5.99 5.35 11.29
CA LEU A 599 -6.39 5.36 12.70
C LEU A 599 -7.91 5.28 12.80
N ARG A 600 -8.44 4.15 13.28
CA ARG A 600 -9.88 3.97 13.53
C ARG A 600 -10.33 4.60 14.82
N HIS A 601 -9.53 4.47 15.86
CA HIS A 601 -9.87 4.96 17.18
C HIS A 601 -8.66 5.62 17.85
N PRO A 602 -8.78 6.88 18.34
CA PRO A 602 -7.69 7.62 18.97
C PRO A 602 -7.49 7.23 20.44
N GLY A 603 -7.87 6.03 20.87
CA GLY A 603 -7.67 5.55 22.23
C GLY A 603 -8.51 6.20 23.33
N TYR A 604 -8.38 5.63 24.52
CA TYR A 604 -9.31 5.85 25.64
C TYR A 604 -8.88 6.99 26.58
N PHE A 605 -7.70 7.58 26.42
CA PHE A 605 -7.31 8.80 27.17
C PHE A 605 -7.96 10.06 26.63
N MET A 606 -8.52 10.01 25.43
CA MET A 606 -9.28 11.09 24.83
C MET A 606 -10.76 10.68 24.70
N ASP A 607 -11.68 11.62 24.93
CA ASP A 607 -13.04 11.45 24.41
C ASP A 607 -12.98 11.52 22.88
N PHE A 608 -13.26 10.40 22.20
CA PHE A 608 -13.08 10.27 20.75
C PHE A 608 -13.81 11.36 19.95
N ARG A 609 -14.90 11.94 20.50
CA ARG A 609 -15.65 13.05 19.88
C ARG A 609 -14.87 14.36 19.79
N ASN A 610 -13.79 14.48 20.56
CA ASN A 610 -12.88 15.62 20.54
C ASN A 610 -11.68 15.40 19.62
N PHE A 611 -11.54 14.24 18.99
CA PHE A 611 -10.45 13.96 18.07
C PHE A 611 -10.64 14.73 16.76
N ASP A 612 -9.66 15.54 16.40
CA ASP A 612 -9.65 16.27 15.13
C ASP A 612 -8.96 15.42 14.05
N GLY A 613 -9.64 14.36 13.61
CA GLY A 613 -9.18 13.45 12.55
C GLY A 613 -9.43 13.96 11.14
N ARG A 614 -9.52 15.28 10.93
CA ARG A 614 -9.80 15.84 9.61
C ARG A 614 -8.60 15.64 8.68
N LEU A 615 -8.83 14.92 7.59
CA LEU A 615 -7.90 14.82 6.47
C LEU A 615 -7.93 16.11 5.65
N PHE A 616 -6.78 16.76 5.50
CA PHE A 616 -6.62 17.94 4.64
C PHE A 616 -5.81 17.53 3.40
N TRP A 617 -6.16 18.07 2.23
CA TRP A 617 -5.49 17.74 0.97
C TRP A 617 -3.98 17.99 0.99
N GLU A 618 -3.53 18.95 1.80
CA GLU A 618 -2.12 19.27 1.98
C GLU A 618 -1.31 18.20 2.72
N TYR A 619 -1.97 17.24 3.38
CA TYR A 619 -1.32 16.15 4.13
C TYR A 619 -1.28 14.83 3.36
N LEU A 620 -2.03 14.70 2.27
CA LEU A 620 -2.13 13.44 1.56
C LEU A 620 -0.88 13.20 0.73
N ALA A 621 -0.33 12.00 0.84
CA ALA A 621 0.73 11.52 -0.01
C ALA A 621 0.19 11.19 -1.43
N PRO A 622 1.07 10.96 -2.44
CA PRO A 622 0.67 10.92 -3.85
C PRO A 622 -0.37 9.86 -4.21
N ARG A 623 -0.25 8.61 -3.72
CA ARG A 623 -1.23 7.53 -4.03
C ARG A 623 -2.59 7.86 -3.44
N THR A 624 -2.60 8.29 -2.18
CA THR A 624 -3.80 8.69 -1.47
C THR A 624 -4.48 9.89 -2.15
N THR A 625 -3.69 10.88 -2.59
CA THR A 625 -4.16 12.04 -3.35
C THR A 625 -4.82 11.63 -4.66
N ARG A 626 -4.20 10.70 -5.41
CA ARG A 626 -4.73 10.19 -6.67
C ARG A 626 -6.09 9.52 -6.47
N PHE A 627 -6.22 8.67 -5.46
CA PHE A 627 -7.49 8.03 -5.10
C PHE A 627 -8.58 9.05 -4.77
N PHE A 628 -8.33 9.96 -3.83
CA PHE A 628 -9.34 10.92 -3.39
C PHE A 628 -9.71 11.95 -4.47
N GLN A 629 -8.76 12.33 -5.34
CA GLN A 629 -9.05 13.18 -6.49
C GLN A 629 -10.06 12.51 -7.42
N ALA A 630 -9.84 11.23 -7.78
CA ALA A 630 -10.77 10.48 -8.61
C ALA A 630 -12.14 10.32 -7.92
N PHE A 631 -12.13 9.88 -6.66
CA PHE A 631 -13.35 9.58 -5.89
C PHE A 631 -14.22 10.82 -5.65
N GLN A 632 -13.63 11.93 -5.22
CA GLN A 632 -14.40 13.10 -4.76
C GLN A 632 -14.63 14.16 -5.84
N LEU A 633 -13.79 14.24 -6.87
CA LEU A 633 -13.84 15.33 -7.86
C LEU A 633 -14.24 14.85 -9.26
N GLU A 634 -13.72 13.71 -9.70
CA GLU A 634 -13.85 13.28 -11.11
C GLU A 634 -15.05 12.35 -11.34
N LEU A 635 -15.27 11.40 -10.43
CA LEU A 635 -16.29 10.36 -10.57
C LEU A 635 -17.65 10.56 -9.88
N PRO A 636 -17.95 11.57 -9.03
CA PRO A 636 -19.25 11.63 -8.34
C PRO A 636 -20.47 11.57 -9.27
N GLY A 637 -20.40 12.16 -10.46
CA GLY A 637 -21.49 12.08 -11.43
C GLY A 637 -21.71 10.66 -11.99
N HIS A 638 -20.61 9.93 -12.22
CA HIS A 638 -20.60 8.55 -12.72
C HIS A 638 -21.04 7.55 -11.63
N CYS A 639 -20.46 7.64 -10.43
CA CYS A 639 -20.78 6.75 -9.32
C CYS A 639 -22.21 6.90 -8.77
N ASN A 640 -22.89 8.02 -9.06
CA ASN A 640 -24.30 8.23 -8.72
C ASN A 640 -25.29 7.80 -9.81
N ALA A 641 -24.81 7.35 -10.98
CA ALA A 641 -25.68 6.87 -12.05
C ALA A 641 -26.41 5.57 -11.66
N PRO A 642 -27.48 5.15 -12.38
CA PRO A 642 -28.11 3.85 -12.17
C PRO A 642 -27.11 2.70 -12.32
N ARG A 643 -27.34 1.60 -11.59
CA ARG A 643 -26.49 0.40 -11.57
C ARG A 643 -26.31 -0.22 -12.96
N VAL A 644 -27.38 -0.30 -13.75
CA VAL A 644 -27.36 -0.81 -15.12
C VAL A 644 -27.75 0.28 -16.10
N ARG A 645 -27.02 0.40 -17.21
CA ARG A 645 -27.30 1.32 -18.32
C ARG A 645 -27.11 0.61 -19.66
N TYR A 646 -28.01 0.90 -20.60
CA TYR A 646 -27.98 0.30 -21.94
C TYR A 646 -27.60 1.34 -23.01
N PHE A 647 -26.85 0.91 -24.01
CA PHE A 647 -26.35 1.72 -25.12
C PHE A 647 -26.54 1.00 -26.45
N ASN A 648 -26.35 1.71 -27.56
CA ASN A 648 -26.40 1.14 -28.93
C ASN A 648 -27.67 0.33 -29.25
N ASN A 649 -28.85 0.83 -28.85
CA ASN A 649 -30.13 0.11 -28.98
C ASN A 649 -30.17 -1.21 -28.19
N ASP A 650 -29.62 -1.19 -26.98
CA ASP A 650 -29.59 -2.29 -26.02
C ASP A 650 -28.65 -3.45 -26.41
N THR A 651 -27.71 -3.25 -27.34
CA THR A 651 -26.67 -4.26 -27.64
C THR A 651 -25.49 -4.22 -26.66
N ILE A 652 -25.29 -3.10 -25.95
CA ILE A 652 -24.23 -2.94 -24.93
C ILE A 652 -24.86 -2.60 -23.58
N ALA A 653 -24.48 -3.32 -22.53
CA ALA A 653 -24.82 -3.00 -21.15
C ALA A 653 -23.60 -2.57 -20.34
N LEU A 654 -23.74 -1.52 -19.53
CA LEU A 654 -22.81 -1.18 -18.47
C LEU A 654 -23.43 -1.63 -17.14
N VAL A 655 -22.76 -2.54 -16.43
CA VAL A 655 -23.23 -3.12 -15.16
C VAL A 655 -22.25 -2.75 -14.06
N ARG A 656 -22.65 -1.86 -13.16
CA ARG A 656 -21.78 -1.35 -12.10
C ARG A 656 -21.86 -2.19 -10.83
N ILE A 657 -20.70 -2.59 -10.33
CA ILE A 657 -20.52 -3.21 -9.02
C ILE A 657 -19.89 -2.15 -8.11
N SER A 658 -20.62 -1.66 -7.10
CA SER A 658 -20.15 -0.59 -6.22
C SER A 658 -19.28 -1.05 -5.04
N GLY A 659 -19.24 -2.36 -4.78
CA GLY A 659 -18.56 -2.98 -3.65
C GLY A 659 -18.89 -4.47 -3.61
N PHE A 660 -18.02 -5.28 -3.00
CA PHE A 660 -18.29 -6.71 -2.80
C PHE A 660 -18.84 -6.96 -1.39
N ASN A 661 -20.14 -7.14 -1.30
CA ASN A 661 -20.87 -7.47 -0.07
C ASN A 661 -21.74 -8.70 -0.31
N VAL A 662 -22.28 -9.29 0.76
CA VAL A 662 -23.08 -10.53 0.71
C VAL A 662 -24.19 -10.56 -0.37
N ASP A 663 -24.78 -9.42 -0.74
CA ASP A 663 -25.85 -9.35 -1.75
C ASP A 663 -25.34 -9.23 -3.21
N THR A 664 -24.04 -9.00 -3.40
CA THR A 664 -23.45 -8.63 -4.69
C THR A 664 -23.58 -9.71 -5.77
N PRO A 665 -23.32 -11.01 -5.50
CA PRO A 665 -23.38 -12.06 -6.51
C PRO A 665 -24.78 -12.21 -7.09
N ASP A 666 -25.80 -12.24 -6.21
CA ASP A 666 -27.21 -12.28 -6.61
C ASP A 666 -27.62 -11.06 -7.45
N GLN A 667 -27.20 -9.85 -7.02
CA GLN A 667 -27.49 -8.63 -7.76
C GLN A 667 -26.86 -8.62 -9.15
N PHE A 668 -25.65 -9.15 -9.28
CA PHE A 668 -24.93 -9.23 -10.55
C PHE A 668 -25.58 -10.24 -11.48
N ARG A 669 -25.88 -11.47 -11.00
CA ARG A 669 -26.63 -12.49 -11.75
C ARG A 669 -27.95 -11.94 -12.29
N ASP A 670 -28.71 -11.24 -11.46
CA ASP A 670 -30.01 -10.69 -11.85
C ASP A 670 -29.87 -9.61 -12.96
N ASP A 671 -28.82 -8.78 -12.89
CA ASP A 671 -28.52 -7.77 -13.91
C ASP A 671 -28.07 -8.40 -15.23
N LEU A 672 -27.22 -9.43 -15.18
CA LEU A 672 -26.77 -10.19 -16.35
C LEU A 672 -27.93 -10.94 -17.02
N THR A 673 -28.76 -11.62 -16.22
CA THR A 673 -29.99 -12.26 -16.71
C THR A 673 -30.90 -11.26 -17.41
N ALA A 674 -31.04 -10.05 -16.86
CA ALA A 674 -31.84 -9.00 -17.45
C ALA A 674 -31.21 -8.40 -18.73
N ALA A 675 -29.88 -8.43 -18.86
CA ALA A 675 -29.16 -8.05 -20.07
C ALA A 675 -29.32 -9.12 -21.18
N GLN A 676 -29.13 -10.40 -20.85
CA GLN A 676 -29.29 -11.52 -21.78
C GLN A 676 -30.71 -11.56 -22.37
N ASN A 677 -31.73 -11.39 -21.52
CA ASN A 677 -33.13 -11.32 -21.94
C ASN A 677 -33.46 -10.13 -22.88
N ARG A 678 -32.59 -9.11 -22.95
CA ARG A 678 -32.73 -7.98 -23.87
C ARG A 678 -31.95 -8.16 -25.18
N GLY A 679 -31.16 -9.23 -25.31
CA GLY A 679 -30.28 -9.44 -26.46
C GLY A 679 -29.05 -8.55 -26.44
N VAL A 680 -28.53 -8.24 -25.25
CA VAL A 680 -27.21 -7.61 -25.10
C VAL A 680 -26.14 -8.59 -25.60
N GLU A 681 -25.18 -8.09 -26.34
CA GLU A 681 -24.02 -8.85 -26.86
C GLU A 681 -22.78 -8.55 -25.99
N THR A 682 -22.56 -7.28 -25.64
CA THR A 682 -21.39 -6.82 -24.88
C THR A 682 -21.76 -6.31 -23.49
N VAL A 683 -21.04 -6.75 -22.46
CA VAL A 683 -21.18 -6.26 -21.08
C VAL A 683 -19.89 -5.60 -20.60
N ILE A 684 -19.98 -4.33 -20.22
CA ILE A 684 -18.93 -3.59 -19.55
C ILE A 684 -19.19 -3.68 -18.04
N VAL A 685 -18.39 -4.47 -17.33
CA VAL A 685 -18.41 -4.56 -15.87
C VAL A 685 -17.71 -3.34 -15.30
N ASP A 686 -18.42 -2.54 -14.52
CA ASP A 686 -17.92 -1.29 -13.98
C ASP A 686 -17.57 -1.41 -12.49
N VAL A 687 -16.27 -1.53 -12.22
CA VAL A 687 -15.68 -1.48 -10.87
C VAL A 687 -14.94 -0.16 -10.64
N SER A 688 -15.17 0.85 -11.49
CA SER A 688 -14.47 2.14 -11.43
C SER A 688 -14.82 2.98 -10.20
N CYS A 689 -15.86 2.60 -9.45
CA CYS A 689 -16.27 3.22 -8.20
C CYS A 689 -16.16 2.25 -6.99
N ASN A 690 -15.55 1.08 -7.19
CA ASN A 690 -15.54 -0.01 -6.23
C ASN A 690 -14.25 0.02 -5.38
N THR A 691 -14.38 0.20 -4.07
CA THR A 691 -13.24 0.27 -3.14
C THR A 691 -12.88 -1.10 -2.53
N GLY A 692 -13.47 -2.19 -3.01
CA GLY A 692 -13.25 -3.55 -2.53
C GLY A 692 -14.43 -4.13 -1.76
N GLY A 693 -14.13 -5.03 -0.82
CA GLY A 693 -15.12 -5.76 -0.04
C GLY A 693 -14.66 -7.18 0.28
N ILE A 694 -15.62 -8.10 0.39
CA ILE A 694 -15.40 -9.50 0.77
C ILE A 694 -14.84 -10.29 -0.42
N ILE A 695 -13.70 -10.97 -0.24
CA ILE A 695 -13.01 -11.75 -1.30
C ILE A 695 -13.87 -12.93 -1.77
N GLY A 696 -14.51 -13.68 -0.85
CA GLY A 696 -15.37 -14.82 -1.23
C GLY A 696 -16.51 -14.40 -2.16
N THR A 697 -17.22 -13.33 -1.81
CA THR A 697 -18.25 -12.72 -2.67
C THR A 697 -17.69 -12.25 -4.02
N MET A 698 -16.48 -11.68 -4.03
CA MET A 698 -15.81 -11.26 -5.26
C MET A 698 -15.54 -12.45 -6.19
N LEU A 699 -15.02 -13.57 -5.66
CA LEU A 699 -14.80 -14.81 -6.41
C LEU A 699 -16.10 -15.38 -6.98
N GLN A 700 -17.16 -15.46 -6.17
CA GLN A 700 -18.48 -15.88 -6.64
C GLN A 700 -18.99 -15.00 -7.79
N THR A 701 -18.77 -13.69 -7.70
CA THR A 701 -19.16 -12.73 -8.75
C THR A 701 -18.38 -12.96 -10.05
N LEU A 702 -17.09 -13.30 -9.95
CA LEU A 702 -16.23 -13.64 -11.09
C LEU A 702 -16.67 -14.95 -11.77
N GLY A 703 -17.22 -15.91 -11.01
CA GLY A 703 -17.78 -17.15 -11.56
C GLY A 703 -18.97 -16.97 -12.52
N TYR A 704 -19.63 -15.80 -12.54
CA TYR A 704 -20.63 -15.51 -13.57
C TYR A 704 -20.01 -15.04 -14.91
N MET A 705 -18.70 -14.82 -14.97
CA MET A 705 -17.97 -14.38 -16.17
C MET A 705 -17.11 -15.48 -16.79
N THR A 706 -16.76 -16.54 -16.04
CA THR A 706 -15.93 -17.64 -16.51
C THR A 706 -16.23 -18.93 -15.73
N ASP A 707 -16.15 -20.08 -16.41
CA ASP A 707 -16.20 -21.41 -15.80
C ASP A 707 -14.79 -21.96 -15.45
N GLU A 708 -13.73 -21.21 -15.80
CA GLU A 708 -12.34 -21.58 -15.48
C GLU A 708 -12.05 -21.49 -13.98
N PRO A 709 -11.18 -22.36 -13.42
CA PRO A 709 -10.72 -22.26 -12.04
C PRO A 709 -10.14 -20.87 -11.72
N LEU A 710 -10.54 -20.30 -10.57
CA LEU A 710 -10.14 -18.94 -10.16
C LEU A 710 -8.87 -18.98 -9.29
N PRO A 711 -7.72 -18.49 -9.78
CA PRO A 711 -6.46 -18.57 -9.05
C PRO A 711 -6.34 -17.43 -8.03
N TYR A 712 -6.21 -17.78 -6.76
CA TYR A 712 -5.89 -16.86 -5.67
C TYR A 712 -4.41 -17.04 -5.29
N HIS A 713 -3.60 -16.01 -5.52
CA HIS A 713 -2.19 -16.01 -5.14
C HIS A 713 -1.93 -15.07 -3.97
N SER A 714 -1.13 -15.52 -3.00
CA SER A 714 -0.66 -14.68 -1.90
C SER A 714 0.75 -15.00 -1.45
N VAL A 715 1.40 -13.98 -0.91
CA VAL A 715 2.70 -14.05 -0.23
C VAL A 715 2.54 -13.51 1.17
N ASN A 716 3.03 -14.24 2.16
CA ASN A 716 3.11 -13.74 3.52
C ASN A 716 4.39 -12.90 3.69
N ALA A 717 4.28 -11.59 3.87
CA ALA A 717 5.40 -10.69 4.04
C ALA A 717 6.16 -10.89 5.38
N GLY A 718 5.58 -11.61 6.33
CA GLY A 718 6.18 -11.90 7.64
C GLY A 718 7.21 -13.03 7.60
N ASP A 719 6.87 -14.15 6.96
CA ASP A 719 7.74 -15.32 6.86
C ASP A 719 8.18 -15.68 5.42
N GLY A 720 7.58 -15.07 4.40
CA GLY A 720 7.86 -15.34 2.98
C GLY A 720 7.15 -16.57 2.40
N ALA A 721 6.25 -17.22 3.14
CA ALA A 721 5.48 -18.35 2.63
C ALA A 721 4.59 -17.91 1.46
N THR A 722 4.41 -18.79 0.47
CA THR A 722 3.56 -18.50 -0.69
C THR A 722 2.42 -19.50 -0.80
N THR A 723 1.29 -19.03 -1.32
CA THR A 723 0.07 -19.83 -1.46
C THR A 723 -0.58 -19.55 -2.81
N THR A 724 -0.96 -20.61 -3.50
CA THR A 724 -1.92 -20.56 -4.60
C THR A 724 -3.09 -21.47 -4.26
N ALA A 725 -4.30 -20.92 -4.24
CA ALA A 725 -5.53 -21.68 -4.10
C ALA A 725 -6.36 -21.50 -5.37
N TYR A 726 -6.82 -22.60 -5.96
CA TYR A 726 -7.72 -22.58 -7.10
C TYR A 726 -9.14 -22.79 -6.61
N TYR A 727 -10.02 -21.81 -6.85
CA TYR A 727 -11.40 -21.88 -6.42
C TYR A 727 -12.32 -22.21 -7.60
N GLY A 728 -13.27 -23.09 -7.37
CA GLY A 728 -14.46 -23.26 -8.20
C GLY A 728 -15.65 -22.54 -7.58
N THR A 729 -16.66 -22.27 -8.41
CA THR A 729 -17.95 -21.71 -7.95
C THR A 729 -19.09 -22.55 -8.47
N ASN A 730 -20.21 -22.60 -7.76
CA ASN A 730 -21.44 -23.25 -8.25
C ASN A 730 -22.23 -22.39 -9.27
N ASN A 731 -21.68 -21.26 -9.70
CA ASN A 731 -22.33 -20.34 -10.63
C ASN A 731 -22.03 -20.75 -12.08
N GLU A 732 -23.03 -20.66 -12.97
CA GLU A 732 -22.85 -20.86 -14.42
C GLU A 732 -22.41 -19.54 -15.08
N ALA A 733 -21.35 -19.58 -15.89
CA ALA A 733 -20.88 -18.41 -16.62
C ALA A 733 -21.87 -17.93 -17.70
N PHE A 734 -21.96 -16.61 -17.87
CA PHE A 734 -22.73 -16.00 -18.95
C PHE A 734 -21.86 -15.79 -20.21
N ASP A 735 -22.47 -16.06 -21.36
CA ASP A 735 -21.87 -15.83 -22.68
C ASP A 735 -22.10 -14.38 -23.16
N PHE A 736 -21.14 -13.49 -22.90
CA PHE A 736 -21.10 -12.10 -23.35
C PHE A 736 -19.68 -11.71 -23.79
N ASP A 737 -19.57 -10.69 -24.66
CA ASP A 737 -18.30 -10.00 -24.87
C ASP A 737 -18.01 -9.09 -23.66
N TRP A 738 -16.96 -9.38 -22.90
CA TRP A 738 -16.66 -8.68 -21.65
C TRP A 738 -15.66 -7.53 -21.81
N TYR A 739 -15.89 -6.45 -21.07
CA TYR A 739 -14.90 -5.41 -20.78
C TYR A 739 -14.94 -5.08 -19.29
N LEU A 740 -13.79 -4.75 -18.71
CA LEU A 740 -13.72 -4.29 -17.31
C LEU A 740 -13.37 -2.80 -17.26
N LEU A 741 -14.18 -1.98 -16.60
CA LEU A 741 -13.90 -0.56 -16.40
C LEU A 741 -13.31 -0.31 -15.00
N THR A 742 -12.07 0.19 -14.95
CA THR A 742 -11.36 0.55 -13.72
C THR A 742 -11.06 2.05 -13.66
N SER A 743 -10.75 2.53 -12.45
CA SER A 743 -10.23 3.89 -12.23
C SER A 743 -9.27 3.88 -11.04
N PRO A 744 -8.67 5.03 -10.66
CA PRO A 744 -7.90 5.11 -9.43
C PRO A 744 -8.70 4.83 -8.15
N VAL A 745 -10.04 4.75 -8.19
CA VAL A 745 -10.87 4.33 -7.05
C VAL A 745 -10.95 2.81 -6.91
N THR A 746 -10.74 2.06 -8.00
CA THR A 746 -10.68 0.59 -7.95
C THR A 746 -9.56 0.18 -6.99
N TYR A 747 -9.91 -0.55 -5.93
CA TYR A 747 -8.99 -0.84 -4.81
C TYR A 747 -9.34 -2.16 -4.08
N SER A 748 -8.38 -2.76 -3.37
CA SER A 748 -8.55 -3.95 -2.51
C SER A 748 -9.15 -5.15 -3.28
N ALA A 749 -10.23 -5.78 -2.82
CA ALA A 749 -10.83 -6.91 -3.54
C ALA A 749 -11.20 -6.60 -5.01
N ALA A 750 -11.49 -5.33 -5.35
CA ALA A 750 -11.73 -4.92 -6.74
C ALA A 750 -10.43 -4.84 -7.57
N ASN A 751 -9.31 -4.60 -6.92
CA ASN A 751 -7.99 -4.72 -7.52
C ASN A 751 -7.64 -6.18 -7.82
N LEU A 752 -7.94 -7.08 -6.87
CA LEU A 752 -7.81 -8.53 -7.09
C LEU A 752 -8.71 -9.02 -8.24
N PHE A 753 -9.97 -8.59 -8.27
CA PHE A 753 -10.89 -8.88 -9.37
C PHE A 753 -10.30 -8.45 -10.73
N ALA A 754 -9.75 -7.24 -10.81
CA ALA A 754 -9.09 -6.78 -12.04
C ALA A 754 -7.83 -7.59 -12.38
N SER A 755 -7.07 -8.03 -11.38
CA SER A 755 -5.90 -8.88 -11.58
C SER A 755 -6.30 -10.23 -12.18
N MET A 756 -7.29 -10.90 -11.60
CA MET A 756 -7.80 -12.19 -12.07
C MET A 756 -8.43 -12.09 -13.46
N VAL A 757 -9.22 -11.05 -13.74
CA VAL A 757 -9.79 -10.80 -15.09
C VAL A 757 -8.69 -10.69 -16.15
N ARG A 758 -7.59 -10.01 -15.82
CA ARG A 758 -6.44 -9.86 -16.71
C ARG A 758 -5.68 -11.17 -16.89
N GLU A 759 -5.40 -11.86 -15.78
CA GLU A 759 -4.61 -13.10 -15.77
C GLU A 759 -5.30 -14.23 -16.54
N LEU A 760 -6.60 -14.40 -16.31
CA LEU A 760 -7.43 -15.39 -17.00
C LEU A 760 -7.84 -14.97 -18.42
N GLY A 761 -7.50 -13.75 -18.85
CA GLY A 761 -7.85 -13.25 -20.17
C GLY A 761 -9.36 -13.06 -20.40
N ILE A 762 -10.15 -12.88 -19.34
CA ILE A 762 -11.62 -12.80 -19.40
C ILE A 762 -12.07 -11.56 -20.19
N ALA A 763 -11.42 -10.41 -19.97
CA ALA A 763 -11.84 -9.14 -20.54
C ALA A 763 -10.67 -8.13 -20.64
N PRO A 764 -10.60 -7.32 -21.72
CA PRO A 764 -9.73 -6.16 -21.75
C PRO A 764 -10.14 -5.12 -20.69
N ILE A 765 -9.14 -4.54 -20.03
CA ILE A 765 -9.33 -3.53 -18.99
C ILE A 765 -9.29 -2.12 -19.58
N VAL A 766 -10.31 -1.33 -19.29
CA VAL A 766 -10.55 0.02 -19.79
C VAL A 766 -10.48 1.02 -18.65
N GLY A 767 -9.94 2.21 -18.92
CA GLY A 767 -9.98 3.33 -17.99
C GLY A 767 -8.60 3.77 -17.51
N GLU A 768 -8.41 3.78 -16.20
CA GLU A 768 -7.12 4.09 -15.59
C GLU A 768 -6.73 2.99 -14.60
N GLN A 769 -5.41 2.83 -14.42
CA GLN A 769 -4.85 1.88 -13.46
C GLN A 769 -5.49 2.08 -12.08
N SER A 770 -5.84 0.98 -11.42
CA SER A 770 -6.35 0.97 -10.05
C SER A 770 -5.34 1.58 -9.06
N SER A 771 -5.80 1.98 -7.86
CA SER A 771 -4.85 2.41 -6.81
C SER A 771 -4.21 1.22 -6.07
N GLY A 772 -4.64 -0.01 -6.37
CA GLY A 772 -4.04 -1.21 -5.86
C GLY A 772 -4.71 -1.73 -4.59
N GLY A 773 -3.93 -2.00 -3.54
CA GLY A 773 -4.39 -2.68 -2.34
C GLY A 773 -4.32 -4.18 -2.51
N ALA A 774 -3.25 -4.76 -1.98
CA ALA A 774 -3.00 -6.18 -2.02
C ALA A 774 -3.13 -6.85 -0.65
N SER A 775 -3.02 -6.10 0.45
CA SER A 775 -3.05 -6.74 1.76
C SER A 775 -4.47 -6.98 2.23
N SER A 776 -4.71 -8.11 2.91
CA SER A 776 -5.85 -8.17 3.82
C SER A 776 -5.63 -7.11 4.92
N ILE A 777 -6.70 -6.55 5.47
CA ILE A 777 -6.57 -5.62 6.61
C ILE A 777 -6.42 -6.40 7.91
N THR A 778 -5.60 -5.90 8.82
CA THR A 778 -5.54 -6.37 10.20
C THR A 778 -5.65 -5.19 11.15
N THR A 779 -6.14 -5.46 12.34
CA THR A 779 -6.21 -4.51 13.44
C THR A 779 -4.95 -4.53 14.28
N ASN A 780 -4.57 -3.37 14.78
CA ASN A 780 -3.43 -3.19 15.67
C ASN A 780 -3.86 -2.35 16.87
N PHE A 781 -4.04 -3.04 17.99
CA PHE A 781 -4.48 -2.49 19.26
C PHE A 781 -3.26 -2.01 20.05
N LEU A 782 -3.04 -0.70 20.08
CA LEU A 782 -1.87 -0.11 20.69
C LEU A 782 -2.02 0.02 22.21
N PRO A 783 -0.93 -0.04 23.00
CA PRO A 783 -0.94 0.15 24.44
C PRO A 783 -1.68 1.39 24.96
N SER A 784 -1.59 2.52 24.26
CA SER A 784 -2.33 3.75 24.58
C SER A 784 -3.84 3.67 24.26
N GLY A 785 -4.32 2.54 23.77
CA GLY A 785 -5.70 2.27 23.35
C GLY A 785 -6.02 2.69 21.93
N ALA A 786 -5.08 3.29 21.19
CA ALA A 786 -5.33 3.61 19.79
C ALA A 786 -5.52 2.32 18.98
N ILE A 787 -6.47 2.32 18.04
CA ILE A 787 -6.72 1.22 17.11
C ILE A 787 -6.32 1.69 15.73
N VAL A 788 -5.27 1.09 15.19
CA VAL A 788 -4.78 1.32 13.83
C VAL A 788 -5.20 0.11 13.00
N ILE A 789 -5.89 0.33 11.88
CA ILE A 789 -5.97 -0.71 10.85
C ILE A 789 -4.71 -0.56 10.00
N MET A 790 -4.11 -1.68 9.62
CA MET A 790 -2.94 -1.72 8.78
C MET A 790 -3.02 -2.85 7.76
N SER A 791 -2.26 -2.71 6.68
CA SER A 791 -1.98 -3.80 5.74
C SER A 791 -1.35 -4.99 6.48
N SER A 792 -2.07 -6.11 6.55
CA SER A 792 -1.62 -7.35 7.19
C SER A 792 -0.45 -8.00 6.43
N PRO A 793 0.25 -9.01 6.99
CA PRO A 793 1.33 -9.65 6.27
C PRO A 793 0.83 -10.57 5.14
N ASN A 794 -0.47 -10.87 5.05
CA ASN A 794 -1.02 -11.63 3.93
C ASN A 794 -1.26 -10.72 2.72
N VAL A 795 -0.33 -10.74 1.76
CA VAL A 795 -0.28 -9.86 0.59
C VAL A 795 -0.70 -10.63 -0.66
N LEU A 796 -1.76 -10.18 -1.32
CA LEU A 796 -2.22 -10.69 -2.61
C LEU A 796 -1.17 -10.45 -3.69
N ALA A 797 -1.04 -11.42 -4.59
CA ALA A 797 -0.01 -11.42 -5.62
C ALA A 797 -0.58 -11.87 -6.98
N ASP A 798 0.25 -11.79 -8.02
CA ASP A 798 0.03 -12.44 -9.31
C ASP A 798 0.58 -13.87 -9.32
N ALA A 799 0.44 -14.55 -10.47
CA ALA A 799 0.98 -15.90 -10.69
C ALA A 799 2.51 -16.06 -10.47
N ASN A 800 3.27 -14.95 -10.45
CA ASN A 800 4.70 -14.96 -10.16
C ASN A 800 5.02 -14.64 -8.70
N TYR A 801 3.99 -14.54 -7.84
CA TYR A 801 4.09 -14.09 -6.46
C TYR A 801 4.61 -12.65 -6.31
N GLU A 802 4.41 -11.80 -7.33
CA GLU A 802 4.66 -10.37 -7.25
C GLU A 802 3.42 -9.65 -6.69
N SER A 803 3.62 -8.76 -5.71
CA SER A 803 2.50 -8.06 -5.06
C SER A 803 1.73 -7.17 -6.04
N ILE A 804 0.40 -7.26 -6.00
CA ILE A 804 -0.50 -6.38 -6.79
C ILE A 804 -0.80 -5.05 -6.10
N GLU A 805 -0.03 -4.67 -5.07
CA GLU A 805 -0.28 -3.53 -4.19
C GLU A 805 -0.43 -2.21 -4.93
N PHE A 806 0.29 -2.02 -6.05
CA PHE A 806 0.35 -0.73 -6.74
C PHE A 806 -0.63 -0.60 -7.91
N GLY A 807 -1.53 -1.57 -8.08
CA GLY A 807 -2.62 -1.53 -9.04
C GLY A 807 -2.35 -2.21 -10.37
N ILE A 808 -3.43 -2.51 -11.07
CA ILE A 808 -3.46 -3.27 -12.32
C ILE A 808 -3.46 -2.30 -13.50
N PRO A 809 -2.54 -2.45 -14.47
CA PRO A 809 -2.53 -1.61 -15.66
C PRO A 809 -3.76 -1.88 -16.55
N VAL A 810 -4.10 -0.90 -17.38
CA VAL A 810 -5.21 -0.99 -18.33
C VAL A 810 -4.71 -1.27 -19.74
N ASP A 811 -5.51 -1.95 -20.53
CA ASP A 811 -5.27 -2.20 -21.96
C ASP A 811 -5.74 -1.02 -22.81
N ILE A 812 -6.83 -0.36 -22.39
CA ILE A 812 -7.45 0.79 -23.07
C ILE A 812 -7.47 1.99 -22.11
N SER A 813 -6.60 2.98 -22.34
CA SER A 813 -6.51 4.14 -21.47
C SER A 813 -7.60 5.18 -21.73
N VAL A 814 -8.45 5.43 -20.74
CA VAL A 814 -9.46 6.50 -20.72
C VAL A 814 -9.45 7.19 -19.36
N PRO A 815 -9.11 8.49 -19.26
CA PRO A 815 -9.12 9.21 -17.99
C PRO A 815 -10.48 9.20 -17.30
N ALA A 816 -10.51 8.97 -15.98
CA ALA A 816 -11.71 8.83 -15.15
C ALA A 816 -12.68 10.03 -15.27
N VAL A 817 -12.15 11.25 -15.40
CA VAL A 817 -12.93 12.48 -15.65
C VAL A 817 -13.82 12.40 -16.91
N GLN A 818 -13.52 11.51 -17.85
CA GLN A 818 -14.30 11.32 -19.07
C GLN A 818 -15.47 10.35 -18.92
N PHE A 819 -15.58 9.58 -17.83
CA PHE A 819 -16.62 8.56 -17.66
C PHE A 819 -18.03 9.15 -17.57
N GLY A 820 -18.14 10.41 -17.11
CA GLY A 820 -19.39 11.17 -17.15
C GLY A 820 -19.99 11.35 -18.55
N GLN A 821 -19.18 11.20 -19.61
CA GLN A 821 -19.60 11.09 -21.00
C GLN A 821 -19.22 9.73 -21.56
N PHE A 822 -20.00 8.71 -21.21
CA PHE A 822 -19.70 7.31 -21.53
C PHE A 822 -19.48 7.01 -23.03
N SER A 823 -19.91 7.89 -23.94
CA SER A 823 -19.55 7.81 -25.37
C SER A 823 -18.03 7.81 -25.63
N ASN A 824 -17.24 8.41 -24.74
CA ASN A 824 -15.78 8.42 -24.86
C ASN A 824 -15.18 7.03 -24.57
N VAL A 825 -15.74 6.32 -23.57
CA VAL A 825 -15.35 4.94 -23.25
C VAL A 825 -15.69 4.03 -24.42
N LEU A 826 -16.92 4.12 -24.96
CA LEU A 826 -17.34 3.34 -26.12
C LEU A 826 -16.50 3.63 -27.38
N ALA A 827 -16.09 4.88 -27.59
CA ALA A 827 -15.24 5.24 -28.71
C ALA A 827 -13.83 4.64 -28.58
N ALA A 828 -13.27 4.61 -27.37
CA ALA A 828 -11.96 4.02 -27.10
C ALA A 828 -11.98 2.49 -27.27
N ILE A 829 -13.05 1.83 -26.82
CA ILE A 829 -13.26 0.39 -27.07
C ILE A 829 -13.31 0.10 -28.57
N ALA A 830 -14.15 0.84 -29.32
CA ALA A 830 -14.25 0.66 -30.77
C ALA A 830 -12.93 0.92 -31.52
N GLU A 831 -12.09 1.86 -31.04
CA GLU A 831 -10.76 2.10 -31.60
C GLU A 831 -9.79 0.95 -31.30
N TYR A 832 -9.84 0.40 -30.08
CA TYR A 832 -9.06 -0.76 -29.69
C TYR A 832 -9.45 -2.00 -30.50
N GLU A 833 -10.74 -2.32 -30.60
CA GLU A 833 -11.25 -3.42 -31.41
C GLU A 833 -10.81 -3.28 -32.88
N ALA A 834 -10.89 -2.07 -33.45
CA ALA A 834 -10.41 -1.80 -34.81
C ALA A 834 -8.89 -1.91 -34.97
N SER A 835 -8.13 -1.90 -33.86
CA SER A 835 -6.68 -2.09 -33.83
C SER A 835 -6.25 -3.54 -33.66
N LEU A 836 -7.16 -4.41 -33.19
CA LEU A 836 -6.88 -5.83 -33.05
C LEU A 836 -6.63 -6.46 -34.43
N PRO A 837 -5.71 -7.45 -34.54
CA PRO A 837 -5.52 -8.21 -35.77
C PRO A 837 -6.83 -8.89 -36.18
N VAL A 838 -7.11 -8.94 -37.49
CA VAL A 838 -8.30 -9.65 -38.00
C VAL A 838 -8.14 -11.14 -37.73
N ASN A 839 -9.16 -11.78 -37.12
CA ASN A 839 -9.21 -13.23 -36.94
C ASN A 839 -9.10 -13.94 -38.30
N ALA A 840 -7.97 -14.61 -38.53
CA ALA A 840 -7.68 -15.32 -39.76
C ALA A 840 -8.11 -16.80 -39.69
N LEU A 841 -8.43 -17.34 -38.50
CA LEU A 841 -8.74 -18.76 -38.30
C LEU A 841 -9.83 -19.31 -39.24
N PRO A 842 -10.92 -18.57 -39.55
CA PRO A 842 -11.89 -19.04 -40.55
C PRO A 842 -11.29 -19.22 -41.94
N ASP A 843 -10.42 -18.31 -42.37
CA ASP A 843 -9.72 -18.41 -43.66
C ASP A 843 -8.68 -19.54 -43.63
N ASN A 844 -7.97 -19.74 -42.50
CA ASN A 844 -7.05 -20.85 -42.28
C ASN A 844 -7.70 -22.23 -42.45
N VAL A 845 -8.90 -22.40 -41.89
CA VAL A 845 -9.70 -23.64 -42.00
C VAL A 845 -10.06 -23.93 -43.46
N LEU A 846 -10.38 -22.90 -44.25
CA LEU A 846 -10.69 -23.05 -45.67
C LEU A 846 -9.43 -23.35 -46.50
N ASP A 847 -8.37 -22.57 -46.29
CA ASP A 847 -7.11 -22.66 -47.06
C ASP A 847 -6.37 -23.99 -46.82
N ALA A 848 -6.51 -24.59 -45.62
CA ALA A 848 -5.92 -25.88 -45.31
C ALA A 848 -6.42 -27.03 -46.20
N LEU A 849 -7.66 -26.97 -46.69
CA LEU A 849 -8.19 -28.00 -47.60
C LEU A 849 -7.57 -27.88 -49.02
N ASP A 850 -7.20 -26.66 -49.42
CA ASP A 850 -6.58 -26.36 -50.71
C ASP A 850 -5.04 -26.56 -50.70
N TYR A 851 -4.45 -26.90 -49.55
CA TYR A 851 -3.02 -27.15 -49.41
C TYR A 851 -2.56 -28.38 -50.22
N VAL A 852 -1.54 -28.19 -51.06
CA VAL A 852 -1.00 -29.25 -51.93
C VAL A 852 0.28 -29.84 -51.35
N TYR A 853 0.21 -31.10 -50.92
CA TYR A 853 1.35 -31.89 -50.45
C TYR A 853 2.34 -32.27 -51.58
N ASP A 854 3.59 -32.56 -51.24
CA ASP A 854 4.58 -33.23 -52.12
C ASP A 854 5.09 -34.55 -51.48
N PRO A 855 4.77 -35.72 -52.06
CA PRO A 855 3.91 -35.93 -53.22
C PRO A 855 2.45 -35.55 -52.93
N ALA A 856 1.70 -35.20 -53.99
CA ALA A 856 0.30 -34.79 -53.90
C ALA A 856 -0.54 -35.84 -53.17
N TYR A 857 -1.37 -35.36 -52.23
CA TYR A 857 -2.34 -36.16 -51.49
C TYR A 857 -3.74 -35.77 -51.97
N GLU A 858 -4.55 -36.75 -52.35
CA GLU A 858 -5.94 -36.54 -52.74
C GLU A 858 -6.85 -36.99 -51.60
N TYR A 859 -7.60 -36.05 -51.02
CA TYR A 859 -8.64 -36.34 -50.03
C TYR A 859 -9.72 -37.25 -50.63
N GLY A 860 -10.41 -38.02 -49.78
CA GLY A 860 -11.61 -38.77 -50.15
C GLY A 860 -12.82 -37.87 -50.46
N HIS A 861 -14.04 -38.40 -50.28
CA HIS A 861 -15.26 -37.60 -50.37
C HIS A 861 -15.42 -36.73 -49.11
N VAL A 862 -14.73 -35.59 -49.10
CA VAL A 862 -14.71 -34.62 -48.00
C VAL A 862 -15.45 -33.34 -48.38
N VAL A 863 -16.24 -32.80 -47.45
CA VAL A 863 -16.91 -31.51 -47.55
C VAL A 863 -16.62 -30.70 -46.28
N LEU A 864 -16.34 -29.40 -46.43
CA LEU A 864 -16.15 -28.47 -45.33
C LEU A 864 -17.22 -27.38 -45.40
N GLU A 865 -18.15 -27.37 -44.44
CA GLU A 865 -19.22 -26.38 -44.33
C GLU A 865 -19.36 -25.94 -42.87
N ASN A 866 -19.43 -24.64 -42.60
CA ASN A 866 -19.55 -24.07 -41.23
C ASN A 866 -18.56 -24.67 -40.21
N ASN A 867 -17.27 -24.72 -40.55
CA ASN A 867 -16.21 -25.32 -39.73
C ASN A 867 -16.45 -26.80 -39.39
N THR A 868 -17.29 -27.51 -40.15
CA THR A 868 -17.51 -28.95 -40.01
C THR A 868 -16.88 -29.67 -41.19
N PHE A 869 -15.81 -30.42 -40.93
CA PHE A 869 -15.14 -31.32 -41.85
C PHE A 869 -15.89 -32.67 -41.87
N THR A 870 -16.64 -32.93 -42.94
CA THR A 870 -17.38 -34.18 -43.11
C THR A 870 -16.71 -35.07 -44.15
N GLY A 871 -16.24 -36.25 -43.74
CA GLY A 871 -15.69 -37.25 -44.65
C GLY A 871 -16.62 -38.46 -44.83
N THR A 872 -16.89 -38.84 -46.08
CA THR A 872 -17.70 -40.02 -46.43
C THR A 872 -16.83 -41.15 -46.97
N TYR A 873 -16.97 -42.34 -46.38
CA TYR A 873 -16.07 -43.48 -46.61
C TYR A 873 -16.82 -44.79 -46.79
N SER A 874 -16.26 -45.70 -47.58
CA SER A 874 -16.70 -47.10 -47.65
C SER A 874 -16.08 -47.93 -46.52
N LEU A 875 -16.58 -49.16 -46.30
CA LEU A 875 -15.92 -50.12 -45.40
C LEU A 875 -14.48 -50.45 -45.82
N GLU A 876 -14.18 -50.46 -47.13
CA GLU A 876 -12.82 -50.69 -47.62
C GLU A 876 -11.89 -49.51 -47.29
N ASP A 877 -12.39 -48.27 -47.39
CA ASP A 877 -11.65 -47.07 -46.99
C ASP A 877 -11.34 -47.07 -45.49
N LEU A 878 -12.28 -47.56 -44.67
CA LEU A 878 -12.11 -47.72 -43.23
C LEU A 878 -11.00 -48.73 -42.91
N ASP A 879 -11.05 -49.91 -43.53
CA ASP A 879 -10.03 -50.96 -43.38
C ASP A 879 -8.64 -50.50 -43.84
N ALA A 880 -8.58 -49.59 -44.82
CA ALA A 880 -7.36 -48.96 -45.30
C ALA A 880 -6.86 -47.80 -44.42
N GLY A 881 -7.60 -47.42 -43.36
CA GLY A 881 -7.26 -46.32 -42.46
C GLY A 881 -7.38 -44.93 -43.11
N ARG A 882 -8.14 -44.81 -44.19
CA ARG A 882 -8.25 -43.59 -44.99
C ARG A 882 -8.83 -42.39 -44.23
N PRO A 883 -9.87 -42.52 -43.37
CA PRO A 883 -10.37 -41.39 -42.60
C PRO A 883 -9.31 -40.74 -41.72
N MET A 884 -8.51 -41.57 -41.03
CA MET A 884 -7.45 -41.11 -40.14
C MET A 884 -6.32 -40.44 -40.93
N ASN A 885 -6.03 -40.94 -42.14
CA ASN A 885 -5.07 -40.29 -43.05
C ASN A 885 -5.57 -38.93 -43.54
N ASP A 886 -6.85 -38.79 -43.89
CA ASP A 886 -7.44 -37.53 -44.31
C ASP A 886 -7.43 -36.49 -43.17
N ILE A 887 -7.83 -36.88 -41.95
CA ILE A 887 -7.76 -36.03 -40.76
C ILE A 887 -6.30 -35.61 -40.49
N ALA A 888 -5.36 -36.55 -40.50
CA ALA A 888 -3.95 -36.24 -40.27
C ALA A 888 -3.38 -35.27 -41.30
N ARG A 889 -3.82 -35.36 -42.56
CA ARG A 889 -3.41 -34.44 -43.64
C ARG A 889 -4.06 -33.08 -43.48
N TYR A 890 -5.33 -33.02 -43.17
CA TYR A 890 -5.99 -31.74 -42.95
C TYR A 890 -5.42 -30.99 -41.75
N LEU A 891 -5.23 -31.68 -40.62
CA LEU A 891 -4.58 -31.11 -39.43
C LEU A 891 -3.14 -30.67 -39.71
N GLY A 892 -2.41 -31.41 -40.55
CA GLY A 892 -1.08 -31.00 -40.99
C GLY A 892 -1.10 -29.75 -41.87
N ALA A 893 -2.07 -29.65 -42.76
CA ALA A 893 -2.23 -28.52 -43.66
C ALA A 893 -2.58 -27.24 -42.91
N LEU A 894 -3.35 -27.32 -41.82
CA LEU A 894 -3.66 -26.18 -40.94
C LEU A 894 -2.39 -25.44 -40.49
N TYR A 895 -1.27 -26.13 -40.28
CA TYR A 895 0.02 -25.47 -40.01
C TYR A 895 0.79 -25.10 -41.28
N ARG A 896 0.83 -26.02 -42.26
CA ARG A 896 1.79 -25.96 -43.36
C ARG A 896 1.42 -25.01 -44.50
N HIS A 897 0.17 -24.56 -44.60
CA HIS A 897 -0.23 -23.67 -45.70
C HIS A 897 0.37 -22.27 -45.55
N ASP A 898 0.68 -21.63 -46.69
CA ASP A 898 1.22 -20.27 -46.68
C ASP A 898 0.19 -19.31 -46.08
N GLY A 899 0.62 -18.52 -45.09
CA GLY A 899 -0.27 -17.63 -44.35
C GLY A 899 -0.97 -18.28 -43.16
N SER A 900 -0.57 -19.49 -42.75
CA SER A 900 -1.12 -20.08 -41.53
C SER A 900 -0.89 -19.20 -40.29
N THR A 901 -1.94 -19.02 -39.48
CA THR A 901 -1.86 -18.36 -38.16
C THR A 901 -2.09 -19.32 -36.99
N VAL A 902 -2.43 -20.59 -37.26
CA VAL A 902 -2.73 -21.57 -36.21
C VAL A 902 -1.45 -21.90 -35.44
N GLU A 903 -1.42 -21.52 -34.15
CA GLU A 903 -0.28 -21.74 -33.25
C GLU A 903 -0.41 -23.06 -32.49
N ASN A 904 -1.62 -23.40 -32.04
CA ASN A 904 -1.91 -24.65 -31.32
C ASN A 904 -3.36 -25.11 -31.51
N ILE A 905 -3.63 -26.37 -31.15
CA ILE A 905 -4.96 -26.99 -31.21
C ILE A 905 -5.26 -27.62 -29.85
N ALA A 906 -6.42 -27.33 -29.27
CA ALA A 906 -6.89 -27.95 -28.05
C ALA A 906 -7.91 -29.06 -28.34
N TYR A 907 -7.83 -30.15 -27.58
CA TYR A 907 -8.78 -31.26 -27.59
C TYR A 907 -8.91 -31.83 -26.18
N GLU A 908 -10.15 -31.91 -25.66
CA GLU A 908 -10.46 -32.41 -24.31
C GLU A 908 -9.61 -31.76 -23.20
N GLY A 909 -9.39 -30.44 -23.30
CA GLY A 909 -8.61 -29.66 -22.33
C GLY A 909 -7.08 -29.80 -22.46
N VAL A 910 -6.58 -30.60 -23.40
CA VAL A 910 -5.14 -30.76 -23.66
C VAL A 910 -4.73 -29.93 -24.87
N VAL A 911 -3.65 -29.15 -24.74
CA VAL A 911 -3.11 -28.29 -25.80
C VAL A 911 -2.01 -29.02 -26.57
N TYR A 912 -2.12 -29.02 -27.89
CA TYR A 912 -1.17 -29.63 -28.82
C TYR A 912 -0.47 -28.55 -29.65
N ALA A 913 0.86 -28.49 -29.54
CA ALA A 913 1.71 -27.55 -30.28
C ALA A 913 2.39 -28.24 -31.47
N TRP A 914 2.82 -27.46 -32.47
CA TRP A 914 3.45 -28.03 -33.66
C TRP A 914 4.90 -28.43 -33.39
N ASN A 915 5.25 -29.69 -33.62
CA ASN A 915 6.63 -30.16 -33.57
C ASN A 915 7.35 -29.94 -34.92
N GLU A 916 8.23 -28.95 -34.93
CA GLU A 916 9.05 -28.60 -36.10
C GLU A 916 10.08 -29.68 -36.48
N ASP A 917 10.53 -30.48 -35.51
CA ASP A 917 11.45 -31.61 -35.72
C ASP A 917 10.70 -32.92 -36.07
N GLY A 918 9.37 -32.89 -36.02
CA GLY A 918 8.51 -34.03 -36.32
C GLY A 918 8.66 -34.50 -37.78
N THR A 919 8.75 -35.82 -37.98
CA THR A 919 8.96 -36.42 -39.30
C THR A 919 7.69 -36.97 -39.95
N LEU A 920 6.53 -36.75 -39.32
CA LEU A 920 5.26 -37.27 -39.81
C LEU A 920 4.80 -36.48 -41.03
N VAL A 921 4.33 -37.22 -42.03
CA VAL A 921 3.93 -36.64 -43.31
C VAL A 921 2.54 -35.99 -43.23
N GLY A 922 1.69 -36.46 -42.31
CA GLY A 922 0.36 -35.89 -42.01
C GLY A 922 0.50 -34.67 -41.11
N SER A 923 0.38 -34.89 -39.80
CA SER A 923 0.40 -33.85 -38.76
C SER A 923 1.51 -34.13 -37.73
N ASN A 924 2.13 -33.05 -37.24
CA ASN A 924 3.12 -33.05 -36.16
C ASN A 924 2.59 -32.36 -34.89
N TRP A 925 1.27 -32.21 -34.72
CA TRP A 925 0.70 -31.65 -33.48
C TRP A 925 0.91 -32.64 -32.32
N GLU A 926 1.60 -32.23 -31.26
CA GLU A 926 1.92 -33.05 -30.09
C GLU A 926 1.73 -32.30 -28.77
N ASP A 927 1.38 -33.02 -27.71
CA ASP A 927 1.30 -32.50 -26.34
C ASP A 927 2.69 -32.43 -25.67
N ALA A 928 2.74 -31.93 -24.43
CA ALA A 928 3.99 -31.81 -23.66
C ALA A 928 4.66 -33.16 -23.33
N GLU A 929 3.92 -34.26 -23.43
CA GLU A 929 4.38 -35.63 -23.16
C GLU A 929 4.87 -36.35 -24.43
N GLY A 930 4.64 -35.72 -25.60
CA GLY A 930 5.02 -36.23 -26.91
C GLY A 930 3.97 -37.12 -27.56
N ASN A 931 2.73 -37.16 -27.06
CA ASN A 931 1.62 -37.85 -27.73
C ASN A 931 1.09 -36.99 -28.87
N THR A 932 0.81 -37.61 -30.01
CA THR A 932 0.34 -36.87 -31.19
C THR A 932 -1.18 -36.70 -31.17
N LEU A 933 -1.68 -35.52 -31.55
CA LEU A 933 -3.12 -35.22 -31.58
C LEU A 933 -3.91 -36.25 -32.40
N VAL A 934 -3.38 -36.62 -33.58
CA VAL A 934 -3.99 -37.66 -34.44
C VAL A 934 -4.11 -39.00 -33.70
N SER A 935 -3.09 -39.40 -32.92
CA SER A 935 -3.16 -40.67 -32.19
C SER A 935 -4.20 -40.68 -31.08
N VAL A 936 -4.41 -39.54 -30.41
CA VAL A 936 -5.42 -39.37 -29.37
C VAL A 936 -6.82 -39.38 -29.97
N ILE A 937 -7.04 -38.62 -31.05
CA ILE A 937 -8.31 -38.59 -31.79
C ILE A 937 -8.69 -39.99 -32.32
N VAL A 938 -7.72 -40.73 -32.87
CA VAL A 938 -7.96 -42.11 -33.35
C VAL A 938 -8.36 -43.04 -32.20
N ALA A 939 -7.73 -42.91 -31.04
CA ALA A 939 -8.08 -43.72 -29.88
C ALA A 939 -9.48 -43.38 -29.35
N ALA A 940 -9.82 -42.09 -29.28
CA ALA A 940 -11.14 -41.62 -28.86
C ALA A 940 -12.25 -42.14 -29.78
N TRP A 941 -12.06 -42.03 -31.10
CA TRP A 941 -13.03 -42.51 -32.08
C TRP A 941 -13.25 -44.03 -32.03
N LEU A 942 -12.19 -44.81 -31.77
CA LEU A 942 -12.32 -46.27 -31.61
C LEU A 942 -13.04 -46.67 -30.31
N ALA A 943 -13.10 -45.78 -29.31
CA ALA A 943 -13.80 -46.01 -28.06
C ALA A 943 -15.29 -45.68 -28.16
N GLU A 944 -15.65 -44.57 -28.82
CA GLU A 944 -17.04 -44.13 -29.00
C GLU A 944 -17.23 -43.43 -30.37
N GLU A 945 -18.25 -43.84 -31.13
CA GLU A 945 -18.56 -43.23 -32.43
C GLU A 945 -19.34 -41.91 -32.24
N GLY A 946 -18.68 -40.77 -32.53
CA GLY A 946 -19.28 -39.43 -32.44
C GLY A 946 -18.47 -38.35 -33.16
N PRO A 947 -19.00 -37.10 -33.26
CA PRO A 947 -18.26 -35.97 -33.82
C PRO A 947 -17.10 -35.58 -32.89
N ILE A 948 -15.96 -35.22 -33.48
CA ILE A 948 -14.77 -34.75 -32.76
C ILE A 948 -14.70 -33.24 -32.90
N VAL A 949 -14.71 -32.50 -31.79
CA VAL A 949 -14.61 -31.03 -31.78
C VAL A 949 -13.22 -30.64 -31.31
N LEU A 950 -12.49 -29.88 -32.13
CA LEU A 950 -11.18 -29.31 -31.82
C LEU A 950 -11.29 -27.80 -31.74
N THR A 951 -10.53 -27.17 -30.85
CA THR A 951 -10.45 -25.71 -30.77
C THR A 951 -9.10 -25.26 -31.32
N LEU A 952 -9.10 -24.45 -32.39
CA LEU A 952 -7.90 -23.86 -32.98
C LEU A 952 -7.55 -22.57 -32.25
N HIS A 953 -6.26 -22.26 -32.08
CA HIS A 953 -5.78 -21.02 -31.49
C HIS A 953 -4.75 -20.34 -32.40
N ASP A 954 -4.85 -19.02 -32.62
CA ASP A 954 -3.82 -18.20 -33.31
C ASP A 954 -2.99 -17.32 -32.36
N GLY A 955 -3.11 -17.56 -31.05
CA GLY A 955 -2.53 -16.74 -29.99
C GLY A 955 -3.41 -15.55 -29.54
N LEU A 956 -4.44 -15.18 -30.30
CA LEU A 956 -5.37 -14.09 -29.97
C LEU A 956 -6.86 -14.48 -30.06
N HIS A 957 -7.20 -15.41 -30.94
CA HIS A 957 -8.54 -15.88 -31.25
C HIS A 957 -8.62 -17.39 -31.15
N THR A 958 -9.84 -17.89 -31.01
CA THR A 958 -10.15 -19.32 -31.09
C THR A 958 -11.21 -19.61 -32.15
N LEU A 959 -11.25 -20.86 -32.63
CA LEU A 959 -12.29 -21.35 -33.53
C LEU A 959 -12.50 -22.85 -33.35
N ASP A 960 -13.75 -23.25 -33.11
CA ASP A 960 -14.12 -24.67 -33.06
C ASP A 960 -14.28 -25.26 -34.47
N LEU A 961 -13.59 -26.38 -34.67
CA LEU A 961 -13.55 -27.18 -35.89
C LEU A 961 -14.07 -28.58 -35.56
N THR A 962 -15.16 -28.97 -36.20
CA THR A 962 -15.82 -30.27 -35.98
C THR A 962 -15.45 -31.26 -37.07
N PHE A 963 -15.14 -32.51 -36.72
CA PHE A 963 -14.94 -33.61 -37.66
C PHE A 963 -16.10 -34.62 -37.55
N GLU A 964 -16.72 -34.93 -38.68
CA GLU A 964 -17.78 -35.92 -38.81
C GLU A 964 -17.42 -37.01 -39.83
N LEU A 965 -17.69 -38.27 -39.48
CA LEU A 965 -17.43 -39.44 -40.31
C LEU A 965 -18.74 -40.13 -40.72
N VAL A 966 -18.90 -40.42 -42.02
CA VAL A 966 -20.05 -41.17 -42.55
C VAL A 966 -19.57 -42.45 -43.26
N VAL A 967 -20.05 -43.63 -42.84
CA VAL A 967 -19.69 -44.95 -43.42
C VAL A 967 -20.86 -45.55 -44.23
N LEU A 968 -20.60 -45.98 -45.47
CA LEU A 968 -21.60 -46.64 -46.36
C LEU A 968 -21.46 -48.18 -46.35
N LEU A 969 -22.58 -48.91 -46.25
CA LEU A 969 -22.65 -50.39 -46.20
C LEU A 969 -22.99 -51.01 -47.57
N ASP A 970 -22.29 -52.07 -48.01
CA ASP A 970 -22.64 -52.87 -49.21
C ASP A 970 -23.93 -53.67 -48.96
N THR A 971 -24.92 -53.48 -49.84
CA THR A 971 -26.25 -54.09 -49.72
C THR A 971 -26.62 -55.01 -50.90
N LEU A 972 -25.75 -55.13 -51.93
CA LEU A 972 -26.06 -55.86 -53.17
C LEU A 972 -26.36 -57.35 -52.93
N GLN A 973 -25.59 -58.01 -52.05
CA GLN A 973 -25.77 -59.43 -51.74
C GLN A 973 -27.14 -59.71 -51.09
N SER A 974 -27.58 -58.82 -50.20
CA SER A 974 -28.90 -58.93 -49.54
C SER A 974 -30.05 -58.74 -50.54
N GLN A 975 -29.87 -57.84 -51.51
CA GLN A 975 -30.86 -57.51 -52.53
C GLN A 975 -31.05 -58.61 -53.58
N VAL A 976 -29.96 -59.29 -53.96
CA VAL A 976 -30.02 -60.49 -54.81
C VAL A 976 -30.83 -61.57 -54.10
N GLN A 977 -30.60 -61.79 -52.81
CA GLN A 977 -31.30 -62.82 -52.07
C GLN A 977 -32.81 -62.55 -51.91
N SER A 978 -33.21 -61.29 -51.68
CA SER A 978 -34.61 -60.92 -51.48
C SER A 978 -35.42 -60.76 -52.78
N ALA A 979 -34.77 -60.60 -53.94
CA ALA A 979 -35.46 -60.35 -55.20
C ALA A 979 -36.40 -61.49 -55.65
N LEU A 980 -36.13 -62.74 -55.29
CA LEU A 980 -37.02 -63.89 -55.57
C LEU A 980 -38.35 -63.81 -54.80
N ASP A 981 -38.34 -63.19 -53.61
CA ASP A 981 -39.51 -63.09 -52.74
C ASP A 981 -40.38 -61.86 -53.03
N TYR A 982 -39.99 -61.04 -54.02
CA TYR A 982 -40.72 -59.84 -54.40
C TYR A 982 -42.13 -60.17 -54.94
N ALA A 983 -43.15 -59.63 -54.29
CA ALA A 983 -44.55 -59.88 -54.63
C ALA A 983 -45.06 -58.93 -55.73
N TYR A 984 -45.22 -59.46 -56.95
CA TYR A 984 -45.85 -58.75 -58.07
C TYR A 984 -47.38 -58.62 -57.94
N ASP A 985 -47.97 -57.57 -58.52
CA ASP A 985 -49.41 -57.45 -58.77
C ASP A 985 -49.69 -57.25 -60.28
N PRO A 986 -50.42 -58.16 -60.94
CA PRO A 986 -50.92 -59.45 -60.43
C PRO A 986 -49.79 -60.41 -60.08
N ALA A 987 -50.04 -61.28 -59.10
CA ALA A 987 -49.07 -62.25 -58.59
C ALA A 987 -48.42 -63.07 -59.72
N TYR A 988 -47.09 -63.09 -59.73
CA TYR A 988 -46.28 -63.90 -60.62
C TYR A 988 -45.77 -65.11 -59.85
N THR A 989 -45.80 -66.29 -60.47
CA THR A 989 -45.24 -67.50 -59.90
C THR A 989 -44.12 -67.96 -60.81
N TYR A 990 -42.92 -67.99 -60.27
CA TYR A 990 -41.76 -68.52 -60.98
C TYR A 990 -41.91 -70.02 -61.27
N GLY A 991 -41.18 -70.52 -62.27
CA GLY A 991 -41.03 -71.96 -62.51
C GLY A 991 -40.24 -72.66 -61.40
N GLU A 992 -39.68 -73.83 -61.69
CA GLU A 992 -38.77 -74.53 -60.77
C GLU A 992 -37.39 -73.83 -60.82
N VAL A 993 -37.23 -72.77 -60.01
CA VAL A 993 -36.00 -71.97 -59.89
C VAL A 993 -35.37 -72.06 -58.52
N VAL A 994 -34.04 -72.06 -58.50
CA VAL A 994 -33.19 -72.08 -57.32
C VAL A 994 -32.12 -70.98 -57.46
N LEU A 995 -31.90 -70.22 -56.39
CA LEU A 995 -30.82 -69.24 -56.30
C LEU A 995 -29.81 -69.72 -55.25
N GLU A 996 -28.61 -70.07 -55.70
CA GLU A 996 -27.48 -70.47 -54.85
C GLU A 996 -26.22 -69.75 -55.35
N ASP A 997 -25.42 -69.17 -54.45
CA ASP A 997 -24.15 -68.48 -54.76
C ASP A 997 -24.25 -67.50 -55.95
N ASN A 998 -25.24 -66.59 -55.92
CA ASN A 998 -25.53 -65.62 -56.99
C ASN A 998 -25.81 -66.25 -58.37
N THR A 999 -26.16 -67.54 -58.39
CA THR A 999 -26.53 -68.28 -59.61
C THR A 999 -28.02 -68.62 -59.58
N PHE A 1000 -28.79 -67.90 -60.39
CA PHE A 1000 -30.20 -68.18 -60.65
C PHE A 1000 -30.31 -69.34 -61.65
N THR A 1001 -30.68 -70.51 -61.18
CA THR A 1001 -30.87 -71.70 -62.01
C THR A 1001 -32.35 -72.01 -62.15
N GLY A 1002 -32.87 -71.97 -63.38
CA GLY A 1002 -34.22 -72.42 -63.68
C GLY A 1002 -34.24 -73.75 -64.42
N HIS A 1003 -35.10 -74.65 -63.97
CA HIS A 1003 -35.34 -75.96 -64.58
C HIS A 1003 -36.62 -75.92 -65.40
N TYR A 1004 -36.49 -76.14 -66.70
CA TYR A 1004 -37.58 -75.95 -67.66
C TYR A 1004 -37.73 -77.18 -68.55
N THR A 1005 -38.96 -77.57 -68.84
CA THR A 1005 -39.25 -78.56 -69.89
C THR A 1005 -39.16 -77.91 -71.28
N LEU A 1006 -39.10 -78.70 -72.34
CA LEU A 1006 -39.17 -78.18 -73.71
C LEU A 1006 -40.46 -77.37 -73.98
N GLU A 1007 -41.58 -77.72 -73.32
CA GLU A 1007 -42.83 -76.98 -73.43
C GLU A 1007 -42.74 -75.59 -72.77
N ASP A 1008 -42.01 -75.49 -71.65
CA ASP A 1008 -41.78 -74.23 -70.93
C ASP A 1008 -40.89 -73.27 -71.73
N ILE A 1009 -39.88 -73.81 -72.43
CA ILE A 1009 -39.00 -73.06 -73.33
C ILE A 1009 -39.78 -72.53 -74.53
N ASP A 1010 -40.60 -73.38 -75.17
CA ASP A 1010 -41.47 -72.97 -76.28
C ASP A 1010 -42.51 -71.91 -75.86
N ALA A 1011 -42.92 -71.92 -74.58
CA ALA A 1011 -43.81 -70.92 -73.99
C ALA A 1011 -43.07 -69.63 -73.55
N GLY A 1012 -41.74 -69.59 -73.63
CA GLY A 1012 -40.91 -68.44 -73.25
C GLY A 1012 -40.76 -68.22 -71.75
N LEU A 1013 -41.10 -69.21 -70.90
CA LEU A 1013 -41.05 -69.10 -69.45
C LEU A 1013 -39.67 -68.72 -68.89
N PRO A 1014 -38.52 -69.26 -69.38
CA PRO A 1014 -37.21 -68.89 -68.83
C PRO A 1014 -36.93 -67.38 -68.89
N MET A 1015 -37.32 -66.74 -69.99
CA MET A 1015 -37.08 -65.31 -70.19
C MET A 1015 -38.08 -64.45 -69.40
N ASN A 1016 -39.29 -64.96 -69.17
CA ASN A 1016 -40.25 -64.32 -68.28
C ASN A 1016 -39.78 -64.34 -66.81
N ASP A 1017 -39.21 -65.47 -66.35
CA ASP A 1017 -38.65 -65.61 -65.01
C ASP A 1017 -37.44 -64.67 -64.81
N ILE A 1018 -36.49 -64.66 -65.77
CA ILE A 1018 -35.36 -63.72 -65.74
C ILE A 1018 -35.84 -62.27 -65.75
N ALA A 1019 -36.81 -61.91 -66.60
CA ALA A 1019 -37.34 -60.55 -66.67
C ALA A 1019 -37.98 -60.10 -65.35
N ARG A 1020 -38.67 -61.01 -64.65
CA ARG A 1020 -39.27 -60.73 -63.34
C ARG A 1020 -38.20 -60.60 -62.27
N TYR A 1021 -37.25 -61.52 -62.21
CA TYR A 1021 -36.18 -61.42 -61.22
C TYR A 1021 -35.36 -60.13 -61.38
N LEU A 1022 -34.98 -59.76 -62.61
CA LEU A 1022 -34.29 -58.50 -62.88
C LEU A 1022 -35.13 -57.27 -62.53
N GLY A 1023 -36.45 -57.31 -62.73
CA GLY A 1023 -37.33 -56.22 -62.31
C GLY A 1023 -37.45 -56.07 -60.80
N ALA A 1024 -37.45 -57.19 -60.07
CA ALA A 1024 -37.54 -57.20 -58.62
C ALA A 1024 -36.29 -56.59 -57.96
N LEU A 1025 -35.11 -56.77 -58.57
CA LEU A 1025 -33.86 -56.15 -58.09
C LEU A 1025 -33.99 -54.64 -57.92
N TYR A 1026 -34.74 -53.95 -58.79
CA TYR A 1026 -35.02 -52.51 -58.64
C TYR A 1026 -36.24 -52.22 -57.76
N ARG A 1027 -37.33 -52.98 -57.95
CA ARG A 1027 -38.65 -52.61 -57.39
C ARG A 1027 -38.85 -52.95 -55.91
N GLN A 1028 -37.98 -53.77 -55.33
CA GLN A 1028 -38.04 -54.09 -53.91
C GLN A 1028 -37.77 -52.86 -53.04
N GLU A 1029 -38.44 -52.81 -51.87
CA GLU A 1029 -38.26 -51.73 -50.91
C GLU A 1029 -36.81 -51.69 -50.41
N GLY A 1030 -36.16 -50.53 -50.50
CA GLY A 1030 -34.75 -50.37 -50.11
C GLY A 1030 -33.73 -50.86 -51.13
N SER A 1031 -34.10 -51.04 -52.41
CA SER A 1031 -33.13 -51.35 -53.47
C SER A 1031 -32.09 -50.22 -53.65
N THR A 1032 -30.83 -50.61 -53.81
CA THR A 1032 -29.68 -49.75 -54.09
C THR A 1032 -29.08 -50.06 -55.47
N VAL A 1033 -29.63 -51.02 -56.22
CA VAL A 1033 -29.16 -51.34 -57.58
C VAL A 1033 -29.42 -50.14 -58.50
N HIS A 1034 -28.35 -49.44 -58.87
CA HIS A 1034 -28.38 -48.28 -59.76
C HIS A 1034 -28.41 -48.68 -61.23
N HIS A 1035 -27.58 -49.65 -61.63
CA HIS A 1035 -27.52 -50.14 -63.00
C HIS A 1035 -27.03 -51.58 -63.09
N ILE A 1036 -27.23 -52.18 -64.27
CA ILE A 1036 -26.78 -53.54 -64.60
C ILE A 1036 -25.90 -53.48 -65.85
N GLU A 1037 -24.73 -54.08 -65.81
CA GLU A 1037 -23.84 -54.23 -66.96
C GLU A 1037 -24.00 -55.62 -67.59
N TYR A 1038 -24.11 -55.68 -68.91
CA TYR A 1038 -24.11 -56.92 -69.70
C TYR A 1038 -23.33 -56.71 -71.01
N ASP A 1039 -22.36 -57.59 -71.28
CA ASP A 1039 -21.49 -57.56 -72.48
C ASP A 1039 -20.83 -56.18 -72.73
N GLY A 1040 -20.43 -55.49 -71.64
CA GLY A 1040 -19.80 -54.16 -71.71
C GLY A 1040 -20.76 -53.00 -71.96
N ILE A 1041 -22.09 -53.23 -71.89
CA ILE A 1041 -23.12 -52.21 -72.05
C ILE A 1041 -23.85 -52.02 -70.72
N VAL A 1042 -24.03 -50.75 -70.33
CA VAL A 1042 -24.75 -50.34 -69.11
C VAL A 1042 -26.24 -50.19 -69.40
N TYR A 1043 -27.05 -50.83 -68.57
CA TYR A 1043 -28.50 -50.76 -68.58
C TYR A 1043 -29.00 -50.05 -67.32
N ALA A 1044 -29.67 -48.92 -67.50
CA ALA A 1044 -30.28 -48.14 -66.42
C ALA A 1044 -31.79 -48.40 -66.35
N TRP A 1045 -32.40 -48.18 -65.19
CA TRP A 1045 -33.83 -48.40 -65.02
C TRP A 1045 -34.65 -47.28 -65.68
N ASN A 1046 -35.58 -47.64 -66.56
CA ASN A 1046 -36.54 -46.71 -67.13
C ASN A 1046 -37.81 -46.64 -66.27
N GLU A 1047 -37.95 -45.54 -65.53
CA GLU A 1047 -39.10 -45.25 -64.65
C GLU A 1047 -40.43 -45.11 -65.42
N ASP A 1048 -40.37 -44.66 -66.68
CA ASP A 1048 -41.54 -44.51 -67.56
C ASP A 1048 -41.87 -45.82 -68.32
N GLY A 1049 -41.07 -46.86 -68.13
CA GLY A 1049 -41.22 -48.16 -68.80
C GLY A 1049 -42.51 -48.88 -68.39
N THR A 1050 -43.26 -49.38 -69.37
CA THR A 1050 -44.55 -50.09 -69.14
C THR A 1050 -44.41 -51.60 -69.04
N LEU A 1051 -43.18 -52.14 -69.02
CA LEU A 1051 -42.96 -53.58 -68.99
C LEU A 1051 -43.22 -54.14 -67.59
N VAL A 1052 -44.00 -55.21 -67.54
CA VAL A 1052 -44.40 -55.82 -66.28
C VAL A 1052 -43.23 -56.56 -65.61
N GLY A 1053 -42.29 -57.10 -66.42
CA GLY A 1053 -41.08 -57.77 -65.96
C GLY A 1053 -39.98 -56.80 -65.53
N SER A 1054 -39.14 -56.36 -66.48
CA SER A 1054 -37.98 -55.50 -66.26
C SER A 1054 -38.00 -54.31 -67.22
N ASN A 1055 -37.64 -53.12 -66.71
CA ASN A 1055 -37.50 -51.88 -67.47
C ASN A 1055 -36.02 -51.47 -67.63
N TRP A 1056 -35.07 -52.37 -67.41
CA TRP A 1056 -33.65 -52.08 -67.64
C TRP A 1056 -33.39 -51.87 -69.13
N GLU A 1057 -32.90 -50.70 -69.54
CA GLU A 1057 -32.63 -50.34 -70.93
C GLU A 1057 -31.29 -49.63 -71.11
N ASP A 1058 -30.67 -49.79 -72.28
CA ASP A 1058 -29.46 -49.05 -72.66
C ASP A 1058 -29.82 -47.64 -73.17
N ALA A 1059 -28.79 -46.83 -73.44
CA ALA A 1059 -28.95 -45.47 -73.95
C ALA A 1059 -29.63 -45.39 -75.34
N GLU A 1060 -29.76 -46.51 -76.06
CA GLU A 1060 -30.40 -46.63 -77.37
C GLU A 1060 -31.87 -47.09 -77.27
N GLY A 1061 -32.34 -47.38 -76.04
CA GLY A 1061 -33.70 -47.86 -75.74
C GLY A 1061 -33.90 -49.35 -75.96
N ASN A 1062 -32.82 -50.14 -76.09
CA ASN A 1062 -32.93 -51.60 -76.14
C ASN A 1062 -33.04 -52.15 -74.72
N THR A 1063 -34.04 -53.01 -74.48
CA THR A 1063 -34.24 -53.60 -73.15
C THR A 1063 -33.23 -54.71 -72.89
N LEU A 1064 -32.68 -54.78 -71.68
CA LEU A 1064 -31.72 -55.80 -71.26
C LEU A 1064 -32.23 -57.22 -71.53
N VAL A 1065 -33.50 -57.49 -71.19
CA VAL A 1065 -34.14 -58.79 -71.43
C VAL A 1065 -34.18 -59.13 -72.92
N SER A 1066 -34.47 -58.16 -73.79
CA SER A 1066 -34.50 -58.42 -75.25
C SER A 1066 -33.11 -58.77 -75.81
N VAL A 1067 -32.05 -58.18 -75.26
CA VAL A 1067 -30.67 -58.47 -75.64
C VAL A 1067 -30.25 -59.85 -75.14
N ILE A 1068 -30.58 -60.19 -73.89
CA ILE A 1068 -30.35 -61.52 -73.29
C ILE A 1068 -31.07 -62.61 -74.11
N VAL A 1069 -32.33 -62.40 -74.48
CA VAL A 1069 -33.10 -63.35 -75.31
C VAL A 1069 -32.41 -63.59 -76.66
N ALA A 1070 -31.96 -62.52 -77.32
CA ALA A 1070 -31.29 -62.63 -78.61
C ALA A 1070 -29.93 -63.35 -78.50
N ALA A 1071 -29.17 -63.06 -77.43
CA ALA A 1071 -27.89 -63.70 -77.16
C ALA A 1071 -28.04 -65.19 -76.85
N TRP A 1072 -28.99 -65.56 -75.99
CA TRP A 1072 -29.23 -66.96 -75.62
C TRP A 1072 -29.71 -67.83 -76.80
N LEU A 1073 -30.52 -67.26 -77.72
CA LEU A 1073 -30.92 -67.95 -78.95
C LEU A 1073 -29.77 -68.12 -79.95
N ALA A 1074 -28.72 -67.30 -79.86
CA ALA A 1074 -27.55 -67.40 -80.72
C ALA A 1074 -26.53 -68.43 -80.20
N GLU A 1075 -26.35 -68.51 -78.88
CA GLU A 1075 -25.48 -69.47 -78.21
C GLU A 1075 -26.07 -69.85 -76.83
N GLU A 1076 -26.51 -71.11 -76.68
CA GLU A 1076 -27.06 -71.61 -75.42
C GLU A 1076 -25.94 -71.76 -74.37
N GLY A 1077 -25.87 -70.84 -73.42
CA GLY A 1077 -24.90 -70.81 -72.33
C GLY A 1077 -25.39 -70.01 -71.12
N PRO A 1078 -24.61 -70.01 -70.01
CA PRO A 1078 -24.93 -69.17 -68.84
C PRO A 1078 -24.85 -67.68 -69.20
N ILE A 1079 -25.78 -66.89 -68.66
CA ILE A 1079 -25.84 -65.43 -68.83
C ILE A 1079 -25.26 -64.81 -67.55
N VAL A 1080 -24.17 -64.05 -67.66
CA VAL A 1080 -23.55 -63.37 -66.51
C VAL A 1080 -23.78 -61.86 -66.65
N LEU A 1081 -24.29 -61.24 -65.59
CA LEU A 1081 -24.54 -59.81 -65.48
C LEU A 1081 -23.79 -59.26 -64.27
N THR A 1082 -23.39 -58.00 -64.30
CA THR A 1082 -22.79 -57.33 -63.13
C THR A 1082 -23.77 -56.27 -62.62
N LEU A 1083 -24.17 -56.36 -61.35
CA LEU A 1083 -25.00 -55.37 -60.66
C LEU A 1083 -24.11 -54.27 -60.07
N HIS A 1084 -24.57 -53.03 -60.09
CA HIS A 1084 -23.86 -51.90 -59.51
C HIS A 1084 -24.80 -51.08 -58.62
N ASP A 1085 -24.38 -50.77 -57.40
CA ASP A 1085 -25.06 -49.82 -56.51
C ASP A 1085 -24.44 -48.40 -56.55
N GLY A 1086 -23.46 -48.19 -57.43
CA GLY A 1086 -22.69 -46.95 -57.55
C GLY A 1086 -21.32 -47.01 -56.88
N LEU A 1087 -21.08 -47.94 -55.95
CA LEU A 1087 -19.81 -48.11 -55.24
C LEU A 1087 -19.28 -49.55 -55.29
N HIS A 1088 -20.16 -50.54 -55.23
CA HIS A 1088 -19.88 -51.97 -55.24
C HIS A 1088 -20.37 -52.63 -56.54
N THR A 1089 -19.82 -53.80 -56.85
CA THR A 1089 -20.26 -54.64 -57.96
C THR A 1089 -20.51 -56.08 -57.53
N LEU A 1090 -21.51 -56.73 -58.12
CA LEU A 1090 -21.82 -58.14 -57.85
C LEU A 1090 -22.21 -58.87 -59.13
N ASP A 1091 -21.50 -59.96 -59.44
CA ASP A 1091 -21.80 -60.81 -60.60
C ASP A 1091 -22.95 -61.77 -60.30
N LEU A 1092 -23.98 -61.70 -61.13
CA LEU A 1092 -25.20 -62.50 -61.08
C LEU A 1092 -25.27 -63.38 -62.33
N THR A 1093 -25.33 -64.70 -62.12
CA THR A 1093 -25.34 -65.69 -63.20
C THR A 1093 -26.73 -66.31 -63.37
N PHE A 1094 -27.22 -66.43 -64.60
CA PHE A 1094 -28.44 -67.16 -64.93
C PHE A 1094 -28.11 -68.42 -65.72
N VAL A 1095 -28.66 -69.55 -65.27
CA VAL A 1095 -28.51 -70.87 -65.89
C VAL A 1095 -29.88 -71.43 -66.23
N ILE A 1096 -30.08 -71.78 -67.49
CA ILE A 1096 -31.31 -72.41 -67.99
C ILE A 1096 -31.02 -73.90 -68.19
N SER A 1097 -31.64 -74.76 -67.39
CA SER A 1097 -31.48 -76.22 -67.44
C SER A 1097 -32.70 -76.85 -68.10
N VAL A 1098 -32.48 -77.63 -69.16
CA VAL A 1098 -33.57 -78.34 -69.87
C VAL A 1098 -33.77 -79.73 -69.27
N VAL A 1099 -34.94 -79.98 -68.70
CA VAL A 1099 -35.33 -81.29 -68.18
C VAL A 1099 -35.86 -82.14 -69.35
N LEU A 1100 -35.07 -83.12 -69.80
CA LEU A 1100 -35.51 -84.08 -70.81
C LEU A 1100 -36.41 -85.15 -70.15
N PRO A 1101 -37.58 -85.47 -70.73
CA PRO A 1101 -38.42 -86.54 -70.20
C PRO A 1101 -37.72 -87.91 -70.36
N ASP A 1102 -37.76 -88.72 -69.31
CA ASP A 1102 -37.28 -90.13 -69.31
C ASP A 1102 -37.94 -91.00 -70.38
#